data_AF-A0A3B1D8H6-F1
#
_entry.id   AF-A0A3B1D8H6-F1
#
_cell.length_a   1.000
_cell.length_b   1.000
_cell.length_c   1.000
_cell.angle_alpha   90.00
_cell.angle_beta   90.00
_cell.angle_gamma   90.00
#
_symmetry.space_group_name_H-M   'P 1'
#
loop_
_entity.id
_entity.type
_entity.pdbx_description
1 polymer ?
#
loop_
_entity_poly.entity_id
_entity_poly.type
_entity_poly.pdbx_seq_one_letter_code
_entity_poly.pdbx_strand_id
1 'polypeptide(L)'
;VDGDVVEIDAGLYSADVAVWNANDLTLRGVGGRAHLRADGANAQGKGTWIINGDNVTLENIEFSGAAVPGDNGAGIRHQGGDLTIRYCYFHDNENGILTDSHPSAHILIEYSEFAYNGAGDGYSHNLYIGNIQRFTFQHNYSHHAKNGHNLKSRARENVILYNRIMDESDGTSSYAVDLPDGGLSVVMGNVLQQGPDTGNSSIVSYAAEDAVNPIQALYFVNNTLVNDRGSGSFLQISGNPELRVVNNLFVGGGNTPSGSGVSYNLTMDTDRLVDAPNYNYRLIENSLAENAGIDAGSVAGISLVPTWEYIHSANRKARIVLGVIDIGAYEFSPSDENPNPGSNSVNNLQPGHWLEVPDSKMRTVDPCPDFDCTYSGSAGMAGVVSAWNGGAYDPKRSNLIVWGGGHWDYGGNEIYIFNVNSLKWDRASNPSDPVSIDTAYEPDGQPSSRHTYNYIQYVPSIDRFCSFGGSVLYGTSQAGSSSTDCFNFDPDPTVGGWEQKSSNIDGIGAISAYDSSTGKVWFHHAGNGSFLSEYDPLNDQWTARGTIWTEPGGWFDYYYTAAIDPGRQKMVAIGNGKTIYWDLNQSGDIAFQVLATSGSRAMEDAQAPGFEYDPILDKFVAWSGGASVYTLDFESGVWTEINPAPTNSVVPTAPASRGTNGRFRYMPEKNAYIVYNDADENVFIYKLSEGPGSYPPPN
;
A
#
# COMPACT_ATOMS: atom_id res chain seq x y z
N VAL A 1 17.25 12.89 -24.47
CA VAL A 1 17.01 13.00 -25.93
C VAL A 1 15.78 12.18 -26.26
N ASP A 2 15.31 12.21 -27.51
CA ASP A 2 14.13 11.43 -27.89
C ASP A 2 14.36 9.93 -27.62
N GLY A 3 13.37 9.25 -27.05
CA GLY A 3 13.43 7.82 -26.73
C GLY A 3 14.09 7.47 -25.39
N ASP A 4 14.57 8.45 -24.62
CA ASP A 4 15.26 8.18 -23.36
C ASP A 4 14.31 7.77 -22.22
N VAL A 5 14.89 7.07 -21.25
CA VAL A 5 14.31 6.92 -19.91
C VAL A 5 15.14 7.76 -18.95
N VAL A 6 14.48 8.64 -18.21
CA VAL A 6 15.07 9.43 -17.13
C VAL A 6 14.53 8.88 -15.81
N GLU A 7 15.42 8.21 -15.08
CA GLU A 7 15.15 7.76 -13.72
C GLU A 7 15.54 8.86 -12.74
N ILE A 8 14.64 9.14 -11.79
CA ILE A 8 14.74 10.24 -10.85
C ILE A 8 14.68 9.63 -9.45
N ASP A 9 15.76 9.76 -8.70
CA ASP A 9 15.85 9.21 -7.35
C ASP A 9 14.76 9.82 -6.45
N ALA A 10 14.20 8.99 -5.56
CA ALA A 10 13.25 9.44 -4.57
C ALA A 10 13.83 10.56 -3.69
N GLY A 11 13.00 11.54 -3.36
CA GLY A 11 13.44 12.68 -2.57
C GLY A 11 12.64 13.94 -2.87
N LEU A 12 12.90 14.99 -2.10
CA LEU A 12 12.29 16.31 -2.29
C LEU A 12 13.17 17.18 -3.18
N TYR A 13 12.60 17.62 -4.30
CA TYR A 13 13.18 18.52 -5.27
C TYR A 13 12.47 19.88 -5.17
N SER A 14 12.98 20.75 -4.30
CA SER A 14 12.43 22.09 -4.08
C SER A 14 12.86 23.04 -5.20
N ALA A 15 11.91 23.79 -5.74
CA ALA A 15 12.10 24.75 -6.83
C ALA A 15 12.70 24.16 -8.12
N ASP A 16 12.62 22.85 -8.31
CA ASP A 16 13.11 22.17 -9.51
C ASP A 16 12.04 22.14 -10.60
N VAL A 17 12.12 23.11 -11.51
CA VAL A 17 11.18 23.32 -12.61
C VAL A 17 11.84 23.07 -13.94
N ALA A 18 11.14 22.41 -14.86
CA ALA A 18 11.75 21.90 -16.09
C ALA A 18 10.85 22.08 -17.32
N VAL A 19 11.51 22.11 -18.49
CA VAL A 19 10.84 22.06 -19.80
C VAL A 19 11.37 20.85 -20.55
N TRP A 20 10.49 19.89 -20.82
CA TRP A 20 10.79 18.64 -21.50
C TRP A 20 10.37 18.73 -22.97
N ASN A 21 11.35 18.87 -23.87
CA ASN A 21 11.12 19.01 -25.31
C ASN A 21 11.30 17.72 -26.10
N ALA A 22 11.88 16.68 -25.50
CA ALA A 22 12.16 15.42 -26.18
C ALA A 22 10.88 14.58 -26.31
N ASN A 23 10.75 13.88 -27.42
CA ASN A 23 9.65 12.94 -27.69
C ASN A 23 9.98 11.53 -27.16
N ASP A 24 8.99 10.65 -27.12
CA ASP A 24 9.17 9.24 -26.77
C ASP A 24 9.89 9.05 -25.43
N LEU A 25 9.62 9.94 -24.47
CA LEU A 25 10.36 10.06 -23.23
C LEU A 25 9.64 9.34 -22.09
N THR A 26 10.36 8.59 -21.26
CA THR A 26 9.85 8.11 -19.98
C THR A 26 10.54 8.86 -18.83
N LEU A 27 9.76 9.48 -17.96
CA LEU A 27 10.20 10.15 -16.73
C LEU A 27 9.68 9.34 -15.54
N ARG A 28 10.57 8.76 -14.72
CA ARG A 28 10.17 7.80 -13.69
C ARG A 28 10.87 8.06 -12.35
N GLY A 29 10.09 8.13 -11.27
CA GLY A 29 10.64 8.05 -9.91
C GLY A 29 11.11 6.64 -9.55
N VAL A 30 12.34 6.51 -9.03
CA VAL A 30 12.95 5.24 -8.60
C VAL A 30 13.37 5.30 -7.12
N GLY A 31 13.39 4.16 -6.43
CA GLY A 31 13.69 4.11 -4.99
C GLY A 31 12.60 4.70 -4.07
N GLY A 32 11.43 5.01 -4.62
CA GLY A 32 10.35 5.76 -3.95
C GLY A 32 9.79 6.83 -4.90
N ARG A 33 9.00 7.76 -4.39
CA ARG A 33 8.41 8.83 -5.21
C ARG A 33 9.32 10.06 -5.23
N ALA A 34 9.63 10.58 -6.41
CA ALA A 34 10.30 11.87 -6.56
C ALA A 34 9.29 13.00 -6.37
N HIS A 35 9.55 13.92 -5.43
CA HIS A 35 8.65 15.02 -5.09
C HIS A 35 9.12 16.35 -5.64
N LEU A 36 8.47 16.80 -6.71
CA LEU A 36 8.74 18.05 -7.41
C LEU A 36 7.87 19.14 -6.79
N ARG A 37 8.44 19.86 -5.84
CA ARG A 37 7.76 20.97 -5.16
C ARG A 37 8.19 22.29 -5.80
N ALA A 38 7.25 22.98 -6.44
CA ALA A 38 7.55 24.19 -7.20
C ALA A 38 8.15 25.31 -6.35
N ASP A 39 7.74 25.45 -5.08
CA ASP A 39 8.32 26.38 -4.10
C ASP A 39 8.48 27.83 -4.63
N GLY A 40 7.44 28.30 -5.34
CA GLY A 40 7.39 29.62 -5.99
C GLY A 40 8.13 29.73 -7.34
N ALA A 41 8.93 28.74 -7.72
CA ALA A 41 9.49 28.64 -9.06
C ALA A 41 8.45 28.13 -10.07
N ASN A 42 8.62 28.50 -11.33
CA ASN A 42 7.81 28.00 -12.43
C ASN A 42 8.62 27.98 -13.73
N ALA A 43 8.36 26.99 -14.56
CA ALA A 43 8.84 26.94 -15.92
C ALA A 43 7.93 27.79 -16.82
N GLN A 44 8.53 28.73 -17.55
CA GLN A 44 7.86 29.58 -18.55
C GLN A 44 6.65 30.40 -18.05
N GLY A 45 6.51 30.65 -16.75
CA GLY A 45 5.32 31.33 -16.23
C GLY A 45 4.07 30.45 -16.16
N LYS A 46 4.20 29.11 -16.23
CA LYS A 46 3.06 28.21 -16.44
C LYS A 46 2.91 27.05 -15.45
N GLY A 47 3.99 26.44 -14.97
CA GLY A 47 3.87 25.25 -14.12
C GLY A 47 5.20 24.72 -13.60
N THR A 48 5.17 23.67 -12.78
CA THR A 48 6.39 22.98 -12.31
C THR A 48 7.10 22.41 -13.52
N TRP A 49 6.45 21.53 -14.27
CA TRP A 49 6.99 20.97 -15.51
C TRP A 49 6.14 21.32 -16.73
N ILE A 50 6.82 21.69 -17.81
CA ILE A 50 6.22 21.87 -19.15
C ILE A 50 6.60 20.68 -20.01
N ILE A 51 5.62 19.96 -20.54
CA ILE A 51 5.84 18.82 -21.43
C ILE A 51 5.48 19.25 -22.85
N ASN A 52 6.48 19.51 -23.67
CA ASN A 52 6.31 19.85 -25.09
C ASN A 52 6.46 18.63 -26.01
N GLY A 53 7.13 17.58 -25.54
CA GLY A 53 7.36 16.36 -26.32
C GLY A 53 6.08 15.56 -26.57
N ASP A 54 6.08 14.83 -27.67
CA ASP A 54 5.05 13.86 -28.03
C ASP A 54 5.39 12.48 -27.42
N ASN A 55 4.34 11.71 -27.07
CA ASN A 55 4.48 10.35 -26.53
C ASN A 55 5.36 10.29 -25.27
N VAL A 56 5.01 11.11 -24.27
CA VAL A 56 5.73 11.15 -22.98
C VAL A 56 5.00 10.28 -21.96
N THR A 57 5.75 9.54 -21.16
CA THR A 57 5.24 8.79 -20.00
C THR A 57 5.83 9.35 -18.71
N LEU A 58 4.97 9.65 -17.73
CA LEU A 58 5.36 9.98 -16.37
C LEU A 58 4.91 8.89 -15.41
N GLU A 59 5.82 8.42 -14.56
CA GLU A 59 5.56 7.33 -13.63
C GLU A 59 6.10 7.60 -12.23
N ASN A 60 5.28 7.42 -11.19
CA ASN A 60 5.72 7.46 -9.79
C ASN A 60 6.39 8.79 -9.38
N ILE A 61 5.74 9.90 -9.71
CA ILE A 61 6.21 11.27 -9.44
C ILE A 61 5.13 12.08 -8.70
N GLU A 62 5.53 12.89 -7.73
CA GLU A 62 4.68 13.83 -6.98
C GLU A 62 4.90 15.27 -7.44
N PHE A 63 3.83 16.03 -7.60
CA PHE A 63 3.87 17.45 -7.98
C PHE A 63 3.07 18.29 -7.00
N SER A 64 3.72 19.29 -6.41
CA SER A 64 3.01 20.24 -5.53
C SER A 64 3.50 21.68 -5.56
N GLY A 65 2.64 22.59 -5.10
CA GLY A 65 2.97 23.99 -4.88
C GLY A 65 3.08 24.84 -6.15
N ALA A 66 2.67 24.34 -7.32
CA ALA A 66 2.71 25.13 -8.54
C ALA A 66 1.74 26.31 -8.45
N ALA A 67 2.27 27.53 -8.51
CA ALA A 67 1.51 28.76 -8.48
C ALA A 67 2.14 29.80 -9.41
N VAL A 68 1.34 30.51 -10.20
CA VAL A 68 1.81 31.55 -11.13
C VAL A 68 0.89 32.78 -11.04
N PRO A 69 1.34 33.99 -11.44
CA PRO A 69 0.54 35.21 -11.29
C PRO A 69 -0.83 35.24 -12.00
N GLY A 70 -1.10 34.26 -12.87
CA GLY A 70 -2.37 34.10 -13.58
C GLY A 70 -3.33 33.10 -12.94
N ASP A 71 -3.02 32.61 -11.73
CA ASP A 71 -3.81 31.65 -10.95
C ASP A 71 -4.08 30.32 -11.69
N ASN A 72 -3.17 29.93 -12.60
CA ASN A 72 -3.29 28.73 -13.44
C ASN A 72 -2.02 27.86 -13.54
N GLY A 73 -1.14 27.99 -12.55
CA GLY A 73 0.10 27.26 -12.39
C GLY A 73 -0.16 25.76 -12.25
N ALA A 74 0.35 24.98 -13.20
CA ALA A 74 0.08 23.55 -13.22
C ALA A 74 1.24 22.73 -12.65
N GLY A 75 0.96 21.64 -11.93
CA GLY A 75 1.98 20.62 -11.65
C GLY A 75 2.62 20.15 -12.97
N ILE A 76 1.77 19.83 -13.95
CA ILE A 76 2.17 19.66 -15.35
C ILE A 76 1.35 20.55 -16.27
N ARG A 77 2.05 21.35 -17.07
CA ARG A 77 1.49 21.97 -18.27
C ARG A 77 1.86 21.12 -19.49
N HIS A 78 0.90 20.38 -20.03
CA HIS A 78 1.13 19.55 -21.23
C HIS A 78 0.77 20.31 -22.49
N GLN A 79 1.71 20.38 -23.43
CA GLN A 79 1.59 21.10 -24.69
C GLN A 79 1.93 20.24 -25.92
N GLY A 80 2.47 19.04 -25.72
CA GLY A 80 2.75 18.06 -26.76
C GLY A 80 1.54 17.19 -27.12
N GLY A 81 1.80 16.12 -27.87
CA GLY A 81 0.85 15.11 -28.34
C GLY A 81 0.47 14.09 -27.26
N ASP A 82 0.75 12.82 -27.50
CA ASP A 82 0.32 11.74 -26.61
C ASP A 82 1.01 11.79 -25.23
N LEU A 83 0.27 11.44 -24.17
CA LEU A 83 0.77 11.48 -22.79
C LEU A 83 0.22 10.30 -21.99
N THR A 84 1.09 9.63 -21.23
CA THR A 84 0.70 8.64 -20.23
C THR A 84 1.16 9.08 -18.84
N ILE A 85 0.26 9.07 -17.86
CA ILE A 85 0.57 9.33 -16.44
C ILE A 85 0.13 8.12 -15.62
N ARG A 86 1.03 7.58 -14.80
CA ARG A 86 0.69 6.48 -13.88
C ARG A 86 1.39 6.55 -12.54
N TYR A 87 0.71 6.12 -11.48
CA TYR A 87 1.26 6.11 -10.11
C TYR A 87 1.72 7.50 -9.61
N CYS A 88 1.20 8.58 -10.19
CA CYS A 88 1.59 9.94 -9.85
C CYS A 88 0.64 10.56 -8.81
N TYR A 89 1.13 11.57 -8.10
CA TYR A 89 0.33 12.34 -7.14
C TYR A 89 0.45 13.85 -7.41
N PHE A 90 -0.69 14.51 -7.61
CA PHE A 90 -0.75 15.95 -7.89
C PHE A 90 -1.55 16.64 -6.81
N HIS A 91 -0.91 17.49 -6.01
CA HIS A 91 -1.62 18.17 -4.94
C HIS A 91 -1.15 19.58 -4.63
N ASP A 92 -2.04 20.40 -4.09
CA ASP A 92 -1.75 21.77 -3.67
C ASP A 92 -1.08 22.63 -4.77
N ASN A 93 -1.48 22.40 -6.03
CA ASN A 93 -1.16 23.26 -7.16
C ASN A 93 -2.37 24.14 -7.48
N GLU A 94 -2.20 25.21 -8.25
CA GLU A 94 -3.35 25.90 -8.85
C GLU A 94 -4.06 24.94 -9.83
N ASN A 95 -3.33 24.24 -10.69
CA ASN A 95 -3.86 23.09 -11.45
C ASN A 95 -3.01 21.83 -11.20
N GLY A 96 -3.63 20.66 -11.04
CA GLY A 96 -2.85 19.41 -11.02
C GLY A 96 -2.21 19.16 -12.38
N ILE A 97 -3.06 19.05 -13.41
CA ILE A 97 -2.65 19.05 -14.82
C ILE A 97 -3.50 20.02 -15.64
N LEU A 98 -2.83 20.77 -16.53
CA LEU A 98 -3.48 21.66 -17.51
C LEU A 98 -2.91 21.42 -18.91
N THR A 99 -3.73 20.89 -19.80
CA THR A 99 -3.33 20.54 -21.17
C THR A 99 -3.78 21.57 -22.21
N ASP A 100 -2.98 21.76 -23.26
CA ASP A 100 -3.38 22.54 -24.44
C ASP A 100 -4.30 21.75 -25.38
N SER A 101 -4.83 22.43 -26.41
CA SER A 101 -5.58 21.75 -27.46
C SER A 101 -4.64 21.07 -28.45
N HIS A 102 -4.81 19.76 -28.62
CA HIS A 102 -4.05 18.94 -29.56
C HIS A 102 -4.97 17.89 -30.19
N PRO A 103 -5.70 18.20 -31.29
CA PRO A 103 -6.85 17.42 -31.75
C PRO A 103 -6.59 15.95 -32.15
N SER A 104 -5.32 15.54 -32.26
CA SER A 104 -4.90 14.17 -32.54
C SER A 104 -4.36 13.42 -31.32
N ALA A 105 -4.21 14.09 -30.17
CA ALA A 105 -3.55 13.53 -28.99
C ALA A 105 -4.43 12.53 -28.23
N HIS A 106 -3.78 11.52 -27.67
CA HIS A 106 -4.34 10.52 -26.76
C HIS A 106 -3.67 10.69 -25.40
N ILE A 107 -4.47 10.88 -24.37
CA ILE A 107 -3.99 10.98 -22.99
C ILE A 107 -4.55 9.81 -22.17
N LEU A 108 -3.67 9.07 -21.52
CA LEU A 108 -3.99 8.02 -20.55
C LEU A 108 -3.52 8.45 -19.16
N ILE A 109 -4.40 8.42 -18.18
CA ILE A 109 -4.05 8.60 -16.77
C ILE A 109 -4.62 7.42 -15.98
N GLU A 110 -3.77 6.72 -15.25
CA GLU A 110 -4.17 5.58 -14.43
C GLU A 110 -3.43 5.45 -13.10
N TYR A 111 -4.05 4.79 -12.12
CA TYR A 111 -3.45 4.54 -10.80
C TYR A 111 -2.86 5.79 -10.12
N SER A 112 -3.42 6.97 -10.39
CA SER A 112 -2.88 8.25 -9.94
C SER A 112 -3.87 8.98 -9.04
N GLU A 113 -3.33 9.90 -8.25
CA GLU A 113 -4.09 10.69 -7.29
C GLU A 113 -3.99 12.19 -7.58
N PHE A 114 -5.13 12.90 -7.50
CA PHE A 114 -5.21 14.35 -7.64
C PHE A 114 -5.99 14.91 -6.46
N ALA A 115 -5.37 15.79 -5.67
CA ALA A 115 -5.94 16.25 -4.41
C ALA A 115 -5.71 17.74 -4.19
N TYR A 116 -6.69 18.47 -3.64
CA TYR A 116 -6.47 19.83 -3.13
C TYR A 116 -5.88 20.84 -4.15
N ASN A 117 -6.04 20.62 -5.45
CA ASN A 117 -5.62 21.60 -6.45
C ASN A 117 -6.74 22.63 -6.68
N GLY A 118 -6.35 23.84 -7.06
CA GLY A 118 -7.24 24.97 -7.31
C GLY A 118 -6.82 26.21 -6.54
N ALA A 119 -6.87 27.36 -7.21
CA ALA A 119 -6.69 28.70 -6.65
C ALA A 119 -7.95 29.22 -5.93
N GLY A 120 -9.06 28.46 -5.93
CA GLY A 120 -10.35 28.91 -5.39
C GLY A 120 -11.10 29.89 -6.30
N ASP A 121 -10.68 30.02 -7.55
CA ASP A 121 -11.23 30.95 -8.55
C ASP A 121 -12.39 30.35 -9.38
N GLY A 122 -12.55 29.03 -9.34
CA GLY A 122 -13.51 28.27 -10.14
C GLY A 122 -13.04 27.91 -11.55
N TYR A 123 -11.83 28.32 -11.96
CA TYR A 123 -11.24 28.05 -13.29
C TYR A 123 -10.05 27.09 -13.24
N SER A 124 -9.45 26.96 -12.07
CA SER A 124 -8.31 26.09 -11.81
C SER A 124 -8.81 24.77 -11.20
N HIS A 125 -8.21 23.62 -11.54
CA HIS A 125 -8.81 22.30 -11.34
C HIS A 125 -7.80 21.23 -10.93
N ASN A 126 -8.28 20.11 -10.40
CA ASN A 126 -7.44 18.91 -10.27
C ASN A 126 -6.94 18.45 -11.66
N LEU A 127 -7.86 18.31 -12.62
CA LEU A 127 -7.52 17.97 -14.01
C LEU A 127 -8.28 18.84 -14.99
N TYR A 128 -7.56 19.44 -15.94
CA TYR A 128 -8.12 20.06 -17.13
C TYR A 128 -7.53 19.45 -18.41
N ILE A 129 -8.37 18.69 -19.12
CA ILE A 129 -8.06 18.13 -20.42
C ILE A 129 -8.66 19.02 -21.52
N GLY A 130 -7.81 19.57 -22.38
CA GLY A 130 -8.16 20.44 -23.50
C GLY A 130 -8.78 19.67 -24.66
N ASN A 131 -8.91 20.32 -25.81
CA ASN A 131 -9.47 19.69 -27.00
C ASN A 131 -8.47 18.71 -27.61
N ILE A 132 -8.64 17.42 -27.31
CA ILE A 132 -7.82 16.31 -27.82
C ILE A 132 -8.67 15.22 -28.48
N GLN A 133 -8.03 14.23 -29.11
CA GLN A 133 -8.77 13.12 -29.73
C GLN A 133 -9.40 12.21 -28.67
N ARG A 134 -8.61 11.73 -27.70
CA ARG A 134 -9.10 10.77 -26.70
C ARG A 134 -8.47 10.98 -25.34
N PHE A 135 -9.31 10.96 -24.31
CA PHE A 135 -8.89 10.90 -22.92
C PHE A 135 -9.35 9.60 -22.28
N THR A 136 -8.42 8.86 -21.67
CA THR A 136 -8.70 7.67 -20.86
C THR A 136 -8.28 7.93 -19.42
N PHE A 137 -9.22 7.83 -18.49
CA PHE A 137 -9.02 8.05 -17.06
C PHE A 137 -9.51 6.81 -16.31
N GLN A 138 -8.61 6.02 -15.73
CA GLN A 138 -8.99 4.75 -15.10
C GLN A 138 -8.24 4.40 -13.81
N HIS A 139 -8.95 3.84 -12.83
CA HIS A 139 -8.38 3.42 -11.53
C HIS A 139 -7.73 4.56 -10.73
N ASN A 140 -8.18 5.80 -10.93
CA ASN A 140 -7.62 6.97 -10.26
C ASN A 140 -8.47 7.40 -9.06
N TYR A 141 -7.86 8.23 -8.22
CA TYR A 141 -8.51 8.96 -7.15
C TYR A 141 -8.39 10.47 -7.40
N SER A 142 -9.51 11.19 -7.58
CA SER A 142 -9.48 12.67 -7.69
C SER A 142 -10.43 13.27 -6.69
N HIS A 143 -9.92 14.15 -5.82
CA HIS A 143 -10.71 14.69 -4.73
C HIS A 143 -10.34 16.11 -4.32
N HIS A 144 -11.28 16.75 -3.64
CA HIS A 144 -11.09 18.06 -2.99
C HIS A 144 -10.51 19.14 -3.91
N ALA A 145 -10.93 19.22 -5.17
CA ALA A 145 -10.62 20.42 -5.97
C ALA A 145 -11.17 21.67 -5.24
N LYS A 146 -10.36 22.72 -5.15
CA LYS A 146 -10.71 23.97 -4.47
C LYS A 146 -11.55 24.84 -5.41
N ASN A 147 -12.88 24.82 -5.26
CA ASN A 147 -13.90 25.39 -6.16
C ASN A 147 -13.97 24.81 -7.58
N GLY A 148 -12.84 24.53 -8.25
CA GLY A 148 -12.81 23.94 -9.57
C GLY A 148 -13.42 22.55 -9.68
N HIS A 149 -13.11 21.81 -10.75
CA HIS A 149 -13.63 20.46 -10.94
C HIS A 149 -12.62 19.40 -10.51
N ASN A 150 -13.13 18.28 -10.01
CA ASN A 150 -12.29 17.10 -9.79
C ASN A 150 -11.83 16.51 -11.13
N LEU A 151 -12.61 16.64 -12.20
CA LEU A 151 -12.22 16.32 -13.58
C LEU A 151 -12.98 17.20 -14.58
N LYS A 152 -12.26 17.93 -15.44
CA LYS A 152 -12.82 18.61 -16.62
C LYS A 152 -12.15 18.13 -17.89
N SER A 153 -12.93 17.73 -18.91
CA SER A 153 -12.40 17.28 -20.20
C SER A 153 -13.18 17.79 -21.40
N ARG A 154 -12.44 18.34 -22.37
CA ARG A 154 -12.93 18.75 -23.69
C ARG A 154 -12.56 17.75 -24.80
N ALA A 155 -12.09 16.55 -24.46
CA ALA A 155 -11.72 15.54 -25.44
C ALA A 155 -12.93 15.07 -26.26
N ARG A 156 -12.69 14.71 -27.53
CA ARG A 156 -13.74 14.19 -28.43
C ARG A 156 -14.23 12.81 -28.01
N GLU A 157 -13.33 11.99 -27.50
CA GLU A 157 -13.62 10.69 -26.88
C GLU A 157 -13.18 10.70 -25.41
N ASN A 158 -14.08 10.35 -24.50
CA ASN A 158 -13.80 10.24 -23.08
C ASN A 158 -14.08 8.82 -22.60
N VAL A 159 -13.11 8.18 -21.98
CA VAL A 159 -13.23 6.83 -21.41
C VAL A 159 -12.85 6.92 -19.93
N ILE A 160 -13.85 7.05 -19.07
CA ILE A 160 -13.70 7.33 -17.64
C ILE A 160 -14.19 6.09 -16.89
N LEU A 161 -13.26 5.26 -16.41
CA LEU A 161 -13.55 3.90 -15.94
C LEU A 161 -13.05 3.63 -14.53
N TYR A 162 -13.89 3.08 -13.66
CA TYR A 162 -13.45 2.49 -12.38
C TYR A 162 -12.63 3.44 -11.49
N ASN A 163 -13.00 4.72 -11.45
CA ASN A 163 -12.34 5.73 -10.63
C ASN A 163 -13.14 6.02 -9.35
N ARG A 164 -12.47 6.65 -8.39
CA ARG A 164 -13.11 7.30 -7.24
C ARG A 164 -12.92 8.82 -7.40
N ILE A 165 -14.00 9.56 -7.60
CA ILE A 165 -13.97 11.01 -7.87
C ILE A 165 -14.92 11.72 -6.92
N MET A 166 -14.41 12.47 -5.93
CA MET A 166 -15.29 13.01 -4.90
C MET A 166 -14.79 14.17 -4.05
N ASP A 167 -15.69 14.82 -3.33
CA ASP A 167 -15.36 15.90 -2.39
C ASP A 167 -15.13 15.42 -0.96
N GLU A 168 -15.61 14.24 -0.60
CA GLU A 168 -15.64 13.77 0.79
C GLU A 168 -16.39 14.76 1.70
N SER A 169 -15.93 14.97 2.94
CA SER A 169 -16.65 15.74 3.95
C SER A 169 -16.58 17.25 3.74
N ASP A 170 -15.48 17.75 3.20
CA ASP A 170 -15.08 19.17 3.22
C ASP A 170 -14.54 19.66 1.87
N GLY A 171 -14.55 18.83 0.83
CA GLY A 171 -14.24 19.25 -0.53
C GLY A 171 -15.25 20.26 -1.06
N THR A 172 -14.75 21.22 -1.83
CA THR A 172 -15.51 22.37 -2.33
C THR A 172 -15.62 22.39 -3.85
N SER A 173 -15.38 21.25 -4.52
CA SER A 173 -15.36 21.23 -5.98
C SER A 173 -16.71 21.67 -6.55
N SER A 174 -16.72 22.20 -7.77
CA SER A 174 -17.93 22.57 -8.49
C SER A 174 -18.59 21.35 -9.11
N TYR A 175 -17.86 20.57 -9.91
CA TYR A 175 -18.35 19.31 -10.49
C TYR A 175 -17.37 18.20 -10.15
N ALA A 176 -17.89 17.00 -9.88
CA ALA A 176 -17.05 15.81 -9.84
C ALA A 176 -16.50 15.51 -11.26
N VAL A 177 -17.37 15.56 -12.27
CA VAL A 177 -17.01 15.38 -13.68
C VAL A 177 -17.73 16.40 -14.55
N ASP A 178 -16.97 17.17 -15.33
CA ASP A 178 -17.49 18.10 -16.34
C ASP A 178 -16.98 17.75 -17.74
N LEU A 179 -17.92 17.49 -18.65
CA LEU A 179 -17.67 17.23 -20.07
C LEU A 179 -18.34 18.33 -20.90
N PRO A 180 -17.82 19.58 -20.86
CA PRO A 180 -18.54 20.77 -21.32
C PRO A 180 -18.86 20.77 -22.82
N ASP A 181 -18.00 20.17 -23.64
CA ASP A 181 -18.16 20.11 -25.10
C ASP A 181 -18.91 18.85 -25.57
N GLY A 182 -19.32 18.00 -24.63
CA GLY A 182 -19.84 16.67 -24.91
C GLY A 182 -18.76 15.78 -25.54
N GLY A 183 -19.10 14.99 -26.56
CA GLY A 183 -18.21 14.00 -27.15
C GLY A 183 -18.75 12.57 -27.04
N LEU A 184 -18.06 11.60 -27.64
CA LEU A 184 -18.32 10.18 -27.38
C LEU A 184 -17.76 9.83 -26.01
N SER A 185 -18.62 9.64 -25.01
CA SER A 185 -18.20 9.47 -23.62
C SER A 185 -18.72 8.18 -23.03
N VAL A 186 -17.81 7.31 -22.60
CA VAL A 186 -18.09 6.13 -21.77
C VAL A 186 -17.64 6.43 -20.35
N VAL A 187 -18.61 6.54 -19.44
CA VAL A 187 -18.39 6.77 -18.01
C VAL A 187 -18.95 5.55 -17.28
N MET A 188 -18.09 4.66 -16.82
CA MET A 188 -18.52 3.35 -16.33
C MET A 188 -17.79 2.87 -15.09
N GLY A 189 -18.53 2.28 -14.14
CA GLY A 189 -17.95 1.65 -12.95
C GLY A 189 -17.34 2.63 -11.95
N ASN A 190 -17.63 3.94 -12.05
CA ASN A 190 -17.03 4.95 -11.18
C ASN A 190 -17.84 5.14 -9.91
N VAL A 191 -17.14 5.50 -8.84
CA VAL A 191 -17.70 6.03 -7.61
C VAL A 191 -17.56 7.55 -7.65
N LEU A 192 -18.69 8.25 -7.72
CA LEU A 192 -18.74 9.71 -7.78
C LEU A 192 -19.47 10.23 -6.55
N GLN A 193 -18.89 11.18 -5.82
CA GLN A 193 -19.60 11.83 -4.72
C GLN A 193 -19.45 13.34 -4.80
N GLN A 194 -20.52 14.02 -4.42
CA GLN A 194 -20.55 15.46 -4.23
C GLN A 194 -20.78 15.76 -2.74
N GLY A 195 -19.90 16.59 -2.19
CA GLY A 195 -19.87 16.94 -0.77
C GLY A 195 -20.90 18.00 -0.39
N PRO A 196 -21.08 18.26 0.92
CA PRO A 196 -22.03 19.25 1.40
C PRO A 196 -21.66 20.69 0.97
N ASP A 197 -20.37 20.98 0.78
CA ASP A 197 -19.82 22.32 0.52
C ASP A 197 -19.48 22.59 -0.95
N THR A 198 -19.88 21.69 -1.85
CA THR A 198 -19.72 21.82 -3.30
C THR A 198 -20.30 23.12 -3.88
N GLY A 199 -19.62 23.64 -4.90
CA GLY A 199 -20.00 24.90 -5.57
C GLY A 199 -21.22 24.77 -6.50
N ASN A 200 -21.37 23.66 -7.24
CA ASN A 200 -22.48 23.46 -8.17
C ASN A 200 -23.56 22.56 -7.57
N SER A 201 -24.79 22.62 -8.09
CA SER A 201 -25.85 21.70 -7.67
C SER A 201 -25.89 20.40 -8.47
N SER A 202 -25.04 20.22 -9.49
CA SER A 202 -24.98 18.95 -10.22
C SER A 202 -23.66 18.23 -9.96
N ILE A 203 -23.68 16.89 -9.91
CA ILE A 203 -22.46 16.08 -9.69
C ILE A 203 -21.69 15.92 -10.99
N VAL A 204 -22.40 15.55 -12.06
CA VAL A 204 -21.85 15.33 -13.40
C VAL A 204 -22.58 16.20 -14.43
N SER A 205 -21.83 16.86 -15.30
CA SER A 205 -22.34 17.63 -16.44
C SER A 205 -21.85 17.08 -17.78
N TYR A 206 -22.77 17.02 -18.74
CA TYR A 206 -22.48 16.66 -20.13
C TYR A 206 -23.03 17.72 -21.08
N ALA A 207 -22.15 18.22 -21.96
CA ALA A 207 -22.47 19.19 -23.01
C ALA A 207 -23.06 20.51 -22.47
N ALA A 208 -22.74 20.90 -21.23
CA ALA A 208 -23.36 22.03 -20.55
C ALA A 208 -22.96 23.40 -21.12
N GLU A 209 -21.85 23.47 -21.86
CA GLU A 209 -21.42 24.67 -22.57
C GLU A 209 -21.96 24.63 -24.02
N ASP A 210 -21.12 24.42 -25.03
CA ASP A 210 -21.49 24.64 -26.43
C ASP A 210 -21.77 23.34 -27.23
N ALA A 211 -21.57 22.16 -26.63
CA ALA A 211 -21.77 20.85 -27.29
C ALA A 211 -21.06 20.72 -28.65
N VAL A 212 -19.84 21.26 -28.75
CA VAL A 212 -19.13 21.46 -30.04
C VAL A 212 -18.44 20.22 -30.59
N ASN A 213 -18.30 19.14 -29.81
CA ASN A 213 -17.70 17.91 -30.31
C ASN A 213 -18.60 17.27 -31.39
N PRO A 214 -17.99 16.70 -32.46
CA PRO A 214 -18.74 16.27 -33.65
C PRO A 214 -19.67 15.08 -33.40
N ILE A 215 -19.38 14.28 -32.37
CA ILE A 215 -20.22 13.19 -31.90
C ILE A 215 -20.74 13.58 -30.52
N GLN A 216 -22.05 13.45 -30.32
CA GLN A 216 -22.69 13.66 -29.03
C GLN A 216 -23.33 12.33 -28.61
N ALA A 217 -22.60 11.55 -27.80
CA ALA A 217 -23.05 10.25 -27.31
C ALA A 217 -22.55 10.00 -25.88
N LEU A 218 -23.45 9.70 -24.94
CA LEU A 218 -23.14 9.44 -23.54
C LEU A 218 -23.60 8.04 -23.13
N TYR A 219 -22.64 7.24 -22.69
CA TYR A 219 -22.82 5.90 -22.13
C TYR A 219 -22.40 5.94 -20.67
N PHE A 220 -23.37 6.08 -19.78
CA PHE A 220 -23.20 6.24 -18.35
C PHE A 220 -23.70 4.98 -17.65
N VAL A 221 -22.80 4.06 -17.32
CA VAL A 221 -23.15 2.67 -17.00
C VAL A 221 -22.56 2.22 -15.68
N ASN A 222 -23.35 1.59 -14.80
CA ASN A 222 -22.83 0.98 -13.58
C ASN A 222 -21.99 1.93 -12.69
N ASN A 223 -22.37 3.20 -12.57
CA ASN A 223 -21.73 4.12 -11.64
C ASN A 223 -22.51 4.17 -10.32
N THR A 224 -21.84 4.44 -9.22
CA THR A 224 -22.47 4.81 -7.94
C THR A 224 -22.25 6.29 -7.71
N LEU A 225 -23.33 7.05 -7.56
CA LEU A 225 -23.31 8.50 -7.33
C LEU A 225 -23.93 8.81 -5.97
N VAL A 226 -23.20 9.52 -5.13
CA VAL A 226 -23.66 9.90 -3.78
C VAL A 226 -23.78 11.42 -3.69
N ASN A 227 -24.95 11.90 -3.26
CA ASN A 227 -25.23 13.33 -3.12
C ASN A 227 -25.40 13.73 -1.64
N ASP A 228 -24.30 14.12 -0.99
CA ASP A 228 -24.32 14.55 0.40
C ASP A 228 -24.83 15.99 0.57
N ARG A 229 -24.90 16.77 -0.53
CA ARG A 229 -25.59 18.06 -0.60
C ARG A 229 -27.12 17.92 -0.42
N GLY A 230 -27.66 16.72 -0.67
CA GLY A 230 -29.08 16.37 -0.47
C GLY A 230 -30.07 17.05 -1.43
N SER A 231 -29.61 17.80 -2.43
CA SER A 231 -30.43 18.47 -3.44
C SER A 231 -29.63 18.73 -4.72
N GLY A 232 -30.32 19.02 -5.83
CA GLY A 232 -29.67 19.27 -7.13
C GLY A 232 -29.87 18.14 -8.11
N SER A 233 -28.91 17.86 -9.00
CA SER A 233 -29.02 16.85 -10.06
C SER A 233 -27.84 15.88 -10.05
N PHE A 234 -28.10 14.57 -10.10
CA PHE A 234 -27.01 13.58 -10.18
C PHE A 234 -26.26 13.66 -11.52
N LEU A 235 -27.01 13.85 -12.61
CA LEU A 235 -26.48 13.92 -13.97
C LEU A 235 -27.26 14.96 -14.77
N GLN A 236 -26.58 16.04 -15.17
CA GLN A 236 -27.14 17.08 -16.03
C GLN A 236 -26.69 16.86 -17.47
N ILE A 237 -27.65 16.62 -18.37
CA ILE A 237 -27.40 16.40 -19.79
C ILE A 237 -28.03 17.55 -20.58
N SER A 238 -27.23 18.21 -21.39
CA SER A 238 -27.67 19.22 -22.34
C SER A 238 -27.75 18.67 -23.76
N GLY A 239 -28.63 19.23 -24.59
CA GLY A 239 -28.85 18.77 -25.96
C GLY A 239 -29.61 17.44 -26.05
N ASN A 240 -29.41 16.71 -27.14
CA ASN A 240 -30.04 15.40 -27.41
C ASN A 240 -29.00 14.38 -27.89
N PRO A 241 -28.03 13.97 -27.04
CA PRO A 241 -27.02 12.98 -27.43
C PRO A 241 -27.66 11.59 -27.64
N GLU A 242 -26.95 10.71 -28.35
CA GLU A 242 -27.20 9.26 -28.19
C GLU A 242 -26.94 8.89 -26.72
N LEU A 243 -27.88 8.21 -26.07
CA LEU A 243 -27.86 8.08 -24.62
C LEU A 243 -28.11 6.63 -24.17
N ARG A 244 -27.24 6.13 -23.29
CA ARG A 244 -27.51 4.97 -22.42
C ARG A 244 -27.09 5.30 -21.00
N VAL A 245 -28.08 5.49 -20.12
CA VAL A 245 -27.88 5.64 -18.68
C VAL A 245 -28.48 4.41 -18.02
N VAL A 246 -27.63 3.43 -17.72
CA VAL A 246 -28.06 2.06 -17.36
C VAL A 246 -27.31 1.53 -16.14
N ASN A 247 -27.98 0.80 -15.26
CA ASN A 247 -27.40 0.17 -14.06
C ASN A 247 -26.72 1.15 -13.09
N ASN A 248 -27.07 2.43 -13.07
CA ASN A 248 -26.47 3.37 -12.12
C ASN A 248 -27.23 3.37 -10.80
N LEU A 249 -26.46 3.56 -9.73
CA LEU A 249 -26.95 3.71 -8.38
C LEU A 249 -26.87 5.19 -7.97
N PHE A 250 -28.01 5.81 -7.67
CA PHE A 250 -28.12 7.17 -7.16
C PHE A 250 -28.45 7.13 -5.67
N VAL A 251 -27.59 7.71 -4.83
CA VAL A 251 -27.69 7.64 -3.37
C VAL A 251 -27.92 9.04 -2.80
N GLY A 252 -28.96 9.20 -1.99
CA GLY A 252 -29.36 10.48 -1.40
C GLY A 252 -30.33 11.30 -2.26
N GLY A 253 -30.65 12.51 -1.80
CA GLY A 253 -31.65 13.38 -2.42
C GLY A 253 -31.14 14.09 -3.69
N GLY A 254 -31.98 14.20 -4.72
CA GLY A 254 -31.65 14.91 -5.96
C GLY A 254 -32.50 14.47 -7.15
N ASN A 255 -32.39 15.20 -8.26
CA ASN A 255 -33.03 14.87 -9.53
C ASN A 255 -32.21 13.77 -10.23
N THR A 256 -32.87 12.67 -10.55
CA THR A 256 -32.30 11.60 -11.37
C THR A 256 -32.61 11.82 -12.86
N PRO A 257 -31.75 11.33 -13.78
CA PRO A 257 -32.02 11.42 -15.21
C PRO A 257 -33.29 10.64 -15.58
N SER A 258 -33.99 11.11 -16.62
CA SER A 258 -35.19 10.44 -17.15
C SER A 258 -35.29 10.64 -18.67
N GLY A 259 -36.09 9.82 -19.34
CA GLY A 259 -36.30 9.90 -20.79
C GLY A 259 -35.81 8.66 -21.55
N SER A 260 -35.76 8.77 -22.87
CA SER A 260 -35.29 7.67 -23.74
C SER A 260 -33.80 7.40 -23.49
N GLY A 261 -33.43 6.13 -23.39
CA GLY A 261 -32.05 5.71 -23.09
C GLY A 261 -31.73 5.63 -21.59
N VAL A 262 -32.66 5.96 -20.70
CA VAL A 262 -32.50 5.82 -19.24
C VAL A 262 -33.31 4.63 -18.74
N SER A 263 -32.65 3.60 -18.18
CA SER A 263 -33.32 2.39 -17.71
C SER A 263 -32.49 1.62 -16.67
N TYR A 264 -33.12 0.79 -15.84
CA TYR A 264 -32.43 -0.06 -14.85
C TYR A 264 -31.47 0.70 -13.91
N ASN A 265 -31.78 1.96 -13.59
CA ASN A 265 -31.09 2.70 -12.54
C ASN A 265 -31.91 2.61 -11.25
N LEU A 266 -31.22 2.67 -10.11
CA LEU A 266 -31.83 2.60 -8.79
C LEU A 266 -31.53 3.86 -7.99
N THR A 267 -32.51 4.28 -7.19
CA THR A 267 -32.33 5.32 -6.17
C THR A 267 -32.53 4.70 -4.79
N MET A 268 -31.63 4.97 -3.85
CA MET A 268 -31.78 4.56 -2.45
C MET A 268 -31.13 5.55 -1.47
N ASP A 269 -31.42 5.38 -0.20
CA ASP A 269 -30.79 6.12 0.90
C ASP A 269 -29.45 5.48 1.31
N THR A 270 -28.65 6.22 2.08
CA THR A 270 -27.29 5.80 2.49
C THR A 270 -27.25 4.63 3.47
N ASP A 271 -28.37 4.31 4.14
CA ASP A 271 -28.50 3.20 5.11
C ASP A 271 -28.52 1.80 4.46
N ARG A 272 -28.42 1.75 3.12
CA ARG A 272 -28.39 0.54 2.29
C ARG A 272 -27.00 0.21 1.74
N LEU A 273 -25.98 0.88 2.25
CA LEU A 273 -24.57 0.69 1.88
C LEU A 273 -23.78 0.26 3.12
N VAL A 274 -22.64 -0.38 2.92
CA VAL A 274 -21.85 -0.98 3.99
C VAL A 274 -21.42 0.07 5.04
N ASP A 275 -20.84 1.19 4.61
CA ASP A 275 -20.40 2.26 5.52
C ASP A 275 -20.27 3.60 4.78
N ALA A 276 -21.42 4.15 4.37
CA ALA A 276 -21.49 5.40 3.60
C ALA A 276 -20.84 6.62 4.28
N PRO A 277 -20.95 6.84 5.62
CA PRO A 277 -20.25 7.93 6.30
C PRO A 277 -18.73 7.93 6.12
N ASN A 278 -18.16 6.76 5.85
CA ASN A 278 -16.74 6.54 5.64
C ASN A 278 -16.42 6.22 4.17
N TYR A 279 -17.31 6.63 3.26
CA TYR A 279 -17.16 6.51 1.81
C TYR A 279 -17.05 5.07 1.29
N ASN A 280 -17.49 4.08 2.08
CA ASN A 280 -17.62 2.71 1.63
C ASN A 280 -19.03 2.47 1.07
N TYR A 281 -19.17 2.72 -0.22
CA TYR A 281 -20.44 2.61 -0.93
C TYR A 281 -20.69 1.23 -1.56
N ARG A 282 -20.11 0.19 -0.97
CA ARG A 282 -20.42 -1.21 -1.34
C ARG A 282 -21.83 -1.56 -0.90
N LEU A 283 -22.42 -2.54 -1.59
CA LEU A 283 -23.74 -3.05 -1.30
C LEU A 283 -23.70 -3.93 -0.04
N ILE A 284 -24.74 -3.86 0.77
CA ILE A 284 -25.02 -4.83 1.85
C ILE A 284 -25.81 -6.04 1.31
N GLU A 285 -25.92 -7.11 2.10
CA GLU A 285 -26.74 -8.29 1.78
C GLU A 285 -28.16 -7.86 1.44
N ASN A 286 -28.75 -8.52 0.44
CA ASN A 286 -30.14 -8.31 0.05
C ASN A 286 -30.43 -6.86 -0.35
N SER A 287 -29.41 -6.14 -0.82
CA SER A 287 -29.59 -4.82 -1.41
C SER A 287 -30.51 -4.89 -2.62
N LEU A 288 -31.34 -3.87 -2.84
CA LEU A 288 -32.19 -3.78 -4.04
C LEU A 288 -31.36 -3.63 -5.34
N ALA A 289 -30.07 -3.31 -5.21
CA ALA A 289 -29.13 -3.25 -6.33
C ALA A 289 -28.55 -4.62 -6.70
N GLU A 290 -28.58 -5.57 -5.77
CA GLU A 290 -28.06 -6.93 -5.96
C GLU A 290 -28.89 -7.67 -7.03
N ASN A 291 -28.22 -8.26 -8.01
CA ASN A 291 -28.77 -9.00 -9.14
C ASN A 291 -29.84 -8.24 -9.95
N ALA A 292 -29.81 -6.90 -9.93
CA ALA A 292 -30.87 -6.05 -10.48
C ALA A 292 -30.53 -5.37 -11.82
N GLY A 293 -29.27 -5.47 -12.27
CA GLY A 293 -28.80 -4.85 -13.50
C GLY A 293 -29.06 -5.68 -14.76
N ILE A 294 -28.63 -5.14 -15.90
CA ILE A 294 -28.71 -5.80 -17.22
C ILE A 294 -27.42 -5.64 -18.01
N ASP A 295 -27.20 -6.48 -19.02
CA ASP A 295 -26.14 -6.24 -20.01
C ASP A 295 -26.46 -4.98 -20.84
N ALA A 296 -25.64 -3.93 -20.71
CA ALA A 296 -25.78 -2.67 -21.44
C ALA A 296 -25.21 -2.72 -22.89
N GLY A 297 -24.68 -3.87 -23.30
CA GLY A 297 -24.13 -4.17 -24.61
C GLY A 297 -22.72 -3.62 -24.80
N SER A 298 -22.43 -3.11 -25.99
CA SER A 298 -21.13 -2.52 -26.33
C SER A 298 -21.28 -1.27 -27.19
N VAL A 299 -20.25 -0.43 -27.21
CA VAL A 299 -20.13 0.72 -28.11
C VAL A 299 -18.68 0.96 -28.47
N ALA A 300 -18.38 1.30 -29.74
CA ALA A 300 -17.04 1.73 -30.17
C ALA A 300 -15.90 0.77 -29.76
N GLY A 301 -16.18 -0.54 -29.75
CA GLY A 301 -15.21 -1.57 -29.33
C GLY A 301 -15.06 -1.76 -27.82
N ILE A 302 -15.82 -1.03 -27.00
CA ILE A 302 -15.82 -1.13 -25.53
C ILE A 302 -17.07 -1.92 -25.09
N SER A 303 -16.84 -2.97 -24.30
CA SER A 303 -17.92 -3.65 -23.56
C SER A 303 -18.46 -2.73 -22.47
N LEU A 304 -19.79 -2.61 -22.37
CA LEU A 304 -20.46 -1.86 -21.30
C LEU A 304 -20.84 -2.78 -20.13
N VAL A 305 -20.19 -3.94 -20.01
CA VAL A 305 -20.22 -4.80 -18.83
C VAL A 305 -18.93 -4.56 -18.03
N PRO A 306 -19.00 -3.88 -16.87
CA PRO A 306 -17.87 -3.70 -15.97
C PRO A 306 -17.15 -5.01 -15.62
N THR A 307 -15.84 -5.06 -15.81
CA THR A 307 -14.99 -6.20 -15.39
C THR A 307 -14.07 -5.85 -14.22
N TRP A 308 -14.09 -4.60 -13.77
CA TRP A 308 -13.28 -4.09 -12.67
C TRP A 308 -14.14 -3.24 -11.74
N GLU A 309 -13.69 -3.10 -10.50
CA GLU A 309 -14.22 -2.17 -9.53
C GLU A 309 -13.06 -1.49 -8.79
N TYR A 310 -13.30 -0.27 -8.32
CA TYR A 310 -12.26 0.55 -7.69
C TYR A 310 -11.84 0.00 -6.31
N ILE A 311 -10.55 0.07 -6.01
CA ILE A 311 -9.99 -0.14 -4.67
C ILE A 311 -9.27 1.13 -4.24
N HIS A 312 -9.53 1.55 -3.00
CA HIS A 312 -8.85 2.70 -2.42
C HIS A 312 -7.46 2.31 -1.86
N SER A 313 -6.38 3.06 -2.10
CA SER A 313 -6.29 4.26 -2.98
C SER A 313 -5.84 3.93 -4.40
N ALA A 314 -6.41 4.64 -5.39
CA ALA A 314 -6.06 4.66 -6.80
C ALA A 314 -5.73 3.27 -7.41
N ASN A 315 -6.62 2.29 -7.22
CA ASN A 315 -6.41 0.93 -7.68
C ASN A 315 -7.71 0.25 -8.13
N ARG A 316 -7.62 -1.01 -8.55
CA ARG A 316 -8.75 -1.83 -9.01
C ARG A 316 -8.64 -3.28 -8.53
N LYS A 317 -9.79 -3.96 -8.41
CA LYS A 317 -9.87 -5.43 -8.43
C LYS A 317 -10.81 -5.89 -9.53
N ALA A 318 -10.67 -7.16 -9.92
CA ALA A 318 -11.61 -7.78 -10.84
C ALA A 318 -13.02 -7.74 -10.22
N ARG A 319 -14.01 -7.36 -11.03
CA ARG A 319 -15.42 -7.43 -10.67
C ARG A 319 -15.92 -8.82 -11.05
N ILE A 320 -16.14 -9.67 -10.06
CA ILE A 320 -16.66 -11.03 -10.27
C ILE A 320 -18.18 -10.95 -10.22
N VAL A 321 -18.85 -11.09 -11.36
CA VAL A 321 -20.32 -11.07 -11.42
C VAL A 321 -20.88 -12.37 -10.85
N LEU A 322 -21.71 -12.27 -9.82
CA LEU A 322 -22.31 -13.42 -9.12
C LEU A 322 -23.78 -13.58 -9.49
N GLY A 323 -24.03 -14.02 -10.73
CA GLY A 323 -25.39 -14.19 -11.26
C GLY A 323 -25.72 -13.14 -12.31
N VAL A 324 -26.63 -12.23 -11.99
CA VAL A 324 -26.96 -11.05 -12.80
C VAL A 324 -26.13 -9.88 -12.30
N ILE A 325 -25.60 -9.05 -13.20
CA ILE A 325 -24.78 -7.91 -12.79
C ILE A 325 -25.54 -6.98 -11.84
N ASP A 326 -24.88 -6.50 -10.80
CA ASP A 326 -25.48 -5.57 -9.85
C ASP A 326 -25.57 -4.15 -10.39
N ILE A 327 -26.55 -3.39 -9.90
CA ILE A 327 -26.65 -1.94 -10.15
C ILE A 327 -25.58 -1.22 -9.32
N GLY A 328 -24.86 -0.28 -9.93
CA GLY A 328 -23.81 0.51 -9.31
C GLY A 328 -22.39 0.06 -9.65
N ALA A 329 -21.42 0.74 -9.03
CA ALA A 329 -19.99 0.58 -9.29
C ALA A 329 -19.40 -0.74 -8.78
N TYR A 330 -19.97 -1.27 -7.69
CA TYR A 330 -19.51 -2.48 -7.04
C TYR A 330 -20.44 -3.65 -7.33
N GLU A 331 -19.86 -4.85 -7.41
CA GLU A 331 -20.65 -6.07 -7.21
C GLU A 331 -20.73 -6.37 -5.72
N PHE A 332 -21.89 -6.83 -5.26
CA PHE A 332 -22.06 -7.40 -3.95
C PHE A 332 -21.21 -8.66 -3.81
N SER A 333 -20.46 -8.72 -2.72
CA SER A 333 -19.77 -9.92 -2.27
C SER A 333 -20.03 -10.06 -0.76
N PRO A 334 -20.37 -11.25 -0.25
CA PRO A 334 -20.52 -11.48 1.19
C PRO A 334 -19.26 -11.12 2.00
N SER A 335 -18.09 -11.06 1.35
CA SER A 335 -16.83 -10.61 1.96
C SER A 335 -16.72 -9.09 2.17
N ASP A 336 -17.62 -8.33 1.57
CA ASP A 336 -17.62 -6.87 1.52
C ASP A 336 -18.56 -6.26 2.57
N GLU A 337 -19.39 -7.10 3.21
CA GLU A 337 -20.37 -6.75 4.22
C GLU A 337 -19.82 -6.54 5.63
N ASN A 338 -18.53 -6.77 5.86
CA ASN A 338 -17.97 -6.61 7.19
C ASN A 338 -17.97 -5.12 7.58
N PRO A 339 -18.81 -4.67 8.53
CA PRO A 339 -19.04 -3.26 8.78
C PRO A 339 -17.93 -2.70 9.68
N ASN A 340 -16.81 -2.31 9.08
CA ASN A 340 -15.89 -1.25 9.54
C ASN A 340 -14.66 -1.24 8.62
N PRO A 341 -14.27 -0.09 8.03
CA PRO A 341 -13.59 0.92 8.83
C PRO A 341 -13.76 2.36 8.30
N GLY A 342 -14.46 3.20 9.04
CA GLY A 342 -13.99 4.59 9.14
C GLY A 342 -14.16 5.26 10.49
N SER A 343 -14.08 4.46 11.55
CA SER A 343 -13.46 4.92 12.79
C SER A 343 -12.15 4.22 13.12
N ASN A 344 -11.76 3.20 12.34
CA ASN A 344 -10.67 2.26 12.63
C ASN A 344 -9.79 1.98 11.39
N SER A 345 -9.44 3.00 10.63
CA SER A 345 -8.44 2.87 9.56
C SER A 345 -7.06 3.19 10.13
N VAL A 346 -6.03 2.46 9.67
CA VAL A 346 -4.62 2.72 10.04
C VAL A 346 -4.23 4.18 9.78
N ASN A 347 -4.81 4.78 8.74
CA ASN A 347 -4.54 6.15 8.32
C ASN A 347 -5.11 7.20 9.30
N ASN A 348 -6.16 6.87 10.07
CA ASN A 348 -6.81 7.77 11.02
C ASN A 348 -6.40 7.50 12.47
N LEU A 349 -5.56 6.48 12.70
CA LEU A 349 -5.06 6.13 14.02
C LEU A 349 -4.29 7.32 14.61
N GLN A 350 -4.65 7.74 15.82
CA GLN A 350 -4.00 8.86 16.50
C GLN A 350 -2.76 8.40 17.28
N PRO A 351 -1.73 9.24 17.46
CA PRO A 351 -0.59 8.88 18.29
C PRO A 351 -0.99 8.48 19.72
N GLY A 352 -0.27 7.52 20.28
CA GLY A 352 -0.58 6.90 21.56
C GLY A 352 -1.75 5.92 21.53
N HIS A 353 -2.38 5.66 20.36
CA HIS A 353 -3.52 4.74 20.26
C HIS A 353 -3.15 3.43 19.57
N TRP A 354 -3.79 2.37 20.04
CA TRP A 354 -3.84 1.06 19.42
C TRP A 354 -5.13 0.92 18.61
N LEU A 355 -5.00 0.23 17.49
CA LEU A 355 -6.08 -0.29 16.66
C LEU A 355 -6.03 -1.82 16.75
N GLU A 356 -7.14 -2.43 17.16
CA GLU A 356 -7.38 -3.86 16.92
C GLU A 356 -8.12 -3.96 15.59
N VAL A 357 -7.55 -4.70 14.64
CA VAL A 357 -8.19 -4.91 13.35
C VAL A 357 -9.25 -6.01 13.52
N PRO A 358 -10.55 -5.72 13.41
CA PRO A 358 -11.57 -6.74 13.57
C PRO A 358 -11.46 -7.82 12.49
N ASP A 359 -11.86 -9.05 12.83
CA ASP A 359 -11.92 -10.22 11.94
C ASP A 359 -10.63 -10.53 11.18
N SER A 360 -9.49 -10.24 11.80
CA SER A 360 -8.16 -10.41 11.22
C SER A 360 -7.42 -11.62 11.80
N LYS A 361 -8.14 -12.69 12.11
CA LYS A 361 -7.54 -13.95 12.56
C LYS A 361 -6.96 -14.70 11.36
N MET A 362 -5.71 -15.13 11.46
CA MET A 362 -5.04 -15.87 10.38
C MET A 362 -5.71 -17.23 10.07
N ARG A 363 -6.48 -17.79 11.01
CA ARG A 363 -7.29 -19.01 10.79
C ARG A 363 -8.24 -18.94 9.61
N THR A 364 -8.67 -17.74 9.23
CA THR A 364 -9.54 -17.52 8.07
C THR A 364 -8.90 -17.98 6.76
N VAL A 365 -7.57 -18.12 6.73
CA VAL A 365 -6.79 -18.59 5.59
C VAL A 365 -5.96 -19.83 5.94
N ASP A 366 -6.42 -20.67 6.88
CA ASP A 366 -5.81 -21.97 7.15
C ASP A 366 -5.99 -22.92 5.94
N PRO A 367 -4.92 -23.48 5.34
CA PRO A 367 -5.05 -24.45 4.25
C PRO A 367 -5.51 -25.83 4.72
N CYS A 368 -5.48 -26.11 6.04
CA CYS A 368 -5.87 -27.39 6.62
C CYS A 368 -6.65 -27.25 7.94
N PRO A 369 -7.86 -26.66 7.90
CA PRO A 369 -8.64 -26.36 9.12
C PRO A 369 -9.08 -27.60 9.90
N ASP A 370 -9.25 -28.75 9.22
CA ASP A 370 -9.64 -30.02 9.85
C ASP A 370 -8.47 -30.72 10.56
N PHE A 371 -7.25 -30.19 10.43
CA PHE A 371 -6.05 -30.69 11.11
C PHE A 371 -5.76 -32.18 10.78
N ASP A 372 -5.85 -32.55 9.50
CA ASP A 372 -5.63 -33.92 9.03
C ASP A 372 -4.65 -34.04 7.84
N CYS A 373 -3.93 -32.96 7.52
CA CYS A 373 -2.95 -32.93 6.44
C CYS A 373 -1.59 -33.49 6.88
N THR A 374 -0.78 -33.90 5.91
CA THR A 374 0.55 -34.49 6.16
C THR A 374 1.48 -33.54 6.92
N TYR A 375 1.23 -32.23 6.79
CA TYR A 375 2.02 -31.14 7.35
C TYR A 375 1.44 -30.55 8.64
N SER A 376 0.34 -31.08 9.19
CA SER A 376 -0.31 -30.39 10.31
C SER A 376 0.46 -30.43 11.63
N GLY A 377 1.39 -31.38 11.82
CA GLY A 377 2.20 -31.45 13.04
C GLY A 377 1.35 -31.61 14.31
N SER A 378 1.74 -30.94 15.39
CA SER A 378 1.08 -31.00 16.71
C SER A 378 0.28 -29.74 17.05
N ALA A 379 0.52 -28.63 16.33
CA ALA A 379 -0.15 -27.36 16.53
C ALA A 379 -1.04 -26.92 15.34
N GLY A 380 -0.97 -27.60 14.19
CA GLY A 380 -1.61 -27.12 12.97
C GLY A 380 -0.98 -25.80 12.50
N MET A 381 -1.71 -25.03 11.68
CA MET A 381 -1.25 -23.72 11.22
C MET A 381 -0.86 -22.79 12.38
N ALA A 382 -1.44 -22.94 13.57
CA ALA A 382 -1.05 -22.14 14.73
C ALA A 382 0.44 -22.29 15.11
N GLY A 383 1.12 -23.37 14.69
CA GLY A 383 2.56 -23.54 14.85
C GLY A 383 3.39 -22.49 14.10
N VAL A 384 2.86 -21.89 13.03
CA VAL A 384 3.49 -20.77 12.31
C VAL A 384 3.73 -19.57 13.24
N VAL A 385 2.90 -19.38 14.26
CA VAL A 385 2.99 -18.24 15.19
C VAL A 385 3.40 -18.66 16.60
N SER A 386 2.83 -19.74 17.13
CA SER A 386 3.03 -20.16 18.53
C SER A 386 4.41 -20.77 18.81
N ALA A 387 5.10 -21.29 17.78
CA ALA A 387 6.46 -21.77 17.90
C ALA A 387 7.49 -20.61 17.79
N TRP A 388 8.78 -20.93 17.73
CA TRP A 388 9.87 -19.95 17.64
C TRP A 388 9.99 -19.39 16.22
N ASN A 389 8.94 -18.72 15.74
CA ASN A 389 8.84 -18.17 14.40
C ASN A 389 8.68 -16.65 14.46
N GLY A 390 9.18 -16.00 13.41
CA GLY A 390 9.25 -14.55 13.31
C GLY A 390 8.28 -13.99 12.28
N GLY A 391 8.49 -12.72 11.94
CA GLY A 391 7.80 -12.05 10.85
C GLY A 391 8.78 -11.21 10.03
N ALA A 392 8.29 -10.69 8.91
CA ALA A 392 8.94 -9.68 8.07
C ALA A 392 7.93 -8.64 7.60
N TYR A 393 8.39 -7.46 7.17
CA TYR A 393 7.50 -6.45 6.60
C TYR A 393 7.93 -6.08 5.20
N ASP A 394 7.03 -6.24 4.24
CA ASP A 394 7.17 -5.78 2.87
C ASP A 394 6.48 -4.41 2.73
N PRO A 395 7.23 -3.29 2.79
CA PRO A 395 6.66 -1.96 2.61
C PRO A 395 6.20 -1.68 1.18
N LYS A 396 6.71 -2.41 0.17
CA LYS A 396 6.33 -2.23 -1.24
C LYS A 396 4.89 -2.66 -1.48
N ARG A 397 4.43 -3.68 -0.77
CA ARG A 397 3.06 -4.22 -0.87
C ARG A 397 2.23 -3.96 0.39
N SER A 398 2.79 -3.31 1.41
CA SER A 398 2.19 -3.10 2.73
C SER A 398 1.77 -4.42 3.40
N ASN A 399 2.64 -5.43 3.39
CA ASN A 399 2.34 -6.75 3.93
C ASN A 399 3.19 -7.05 5.17
N LEU A 400 2.55 -7.43 6.28
CA LEU A 400 3.20 -8.24 7.31
C LEU A 400 3.28 -9.67 6.77
N ILE A 401 4.49 -10.22 6.73
CA ILE A 401 4.78 -11.59 6.32
C ILE A 401 5.04 -12.42 7.58
N VAL A 402 4.40 -13.58 7.68
CA VAL A 402 4.65 -14.56 8.73
C VAL A 402 4.89 -15.91 8.08
N TRP A 403 5.97 -16.57 8.48
CA TRP A 403 6.39 -17.83 7.90
C TRP A 403 7.19 -18.64 8.92
N GLY A 404 7.10 -19.96 8.81
CA GLY A 404 7.84 -20.89 9.65
C GLY A 404 6.94 -22.04 10.11
N GLY A 405 7.36 -22.65 11.19
CA GLY A 405 6.79 -23.89 11.72
C GLY A 405 7.96 -24.67 12.24
N GLY A 406 8.23 -25.83 11.66
CA GLY A 406 9.36 -26.67 12.04
C GLY A 406 9.06 -27.55 13.25
N HIS A 407 10.05 -28.39 13.59
CA HIS A 407 9.90 -29.45 14.58
C HIS A 407 8.62 -30.28 14.36
N TRP A 408 8.04 -30.81 15.43
CA TRP A 408 6.69 -31.36 15.41
C TRP A 408 5.58 -30.30 15.52
N ASP A 409 5.89 -29.00 15.43
CA ASP A 409 4.87 -27.97 15.60
C ASP A 409 4.00 -27.86 14.35
N TYR A 410 4.61 -27.63 13.19
CA TYR A 410 3.93 -27.52 11.89
C TYR A 410 4.90 -27.75 10.72
N GLY A 411 4.48 -28.48 9.70
CA GLY A 411 5.29 -28.82 8.52
C GLY A 411 5.02 -27.97 7.29
N GLY A 412 3.93 -27.19 7.29
CA GLY A 412 3.59 -26.35 6.15
C GLY A 412 4.62 -25.25 5.96
N ASN A 413 4.97 -24.99 4.71
CA ASN A 413 5.95 -24.00 4.27
C ASN A 413 5.31 -22.86 3.45
N GLU A 414 3.99 -22.72 3.51
CA GLU A 414 3.27 -21.61 2.93
C GLU A 414 3.53 -20.29 3.65
N ILE A 415 3.59 -19.21 2.88
CA ILE A 415 3.82 -17.86 3.39
C ILE A 415 2.48 -17.18 3.63
N TYR A 416 2.25 -16.76 4.87
CA TYR A 416 1.09 -15.95 5.24
C TYR A 416 1.41 -14.47 5.12
N ILE A 417 0.50 -13.72 4.53
CA ILE A 417 0.61 -12.27 4.39
C ILE A 417 -0.63 -11.58 4.94
N PHE A 418 -0.44 -10.57 5.76
CA PHE A 418 -1.50 -9.66 6.16
C PHE A 418 -1.31 -8.32 5.47
N ASN A 419 -2.22 -7.97 4.56
CA ASN A 419 -2.15 -6.72 3.83
C ASN A 419 -2.78 -5.59 4.67
N VAL A 420 -1.99 -4.57 4.99
CA VAL A 420 -2.38 -3.46 5.87
C VAL A 420 -3.38 -2.50 5.21
N ASN A 421 -3.42 -2.46 3.87
CA ASN A 421 -4.36 -1.61 3.16
C ASN A 421 -5.74 -2.28 3.04
N SER A 422 -5.79 -3.59 2.81
CA SER A 422 -7.05 -4.34 2.76
C SER A 422 -7.50 -4.90 4.11
N LEU A 423 -6.63 -4.89 5.11
CA LEU A 423 -6.84 -5.43 6.46
C LEU A 423 -7.23 -6.92 6.46
N LYS A 424 -6.66 -7.70 5.54
CA LYS A 424 -6.99 -9.12 5.36
C LYS A 424 -5.73 -9.98 5.29
N TRP A 425 -5.87 -11.20 5.79
CA TRP A 425 -4.91 -12.27 5.55
C TRP A 425 -5.11 -12.87 4.16
N ASP A 426 -4.01 -13.30 3.56
CA ASP A 426 -3.93 -14.13 2.37
C ASP A 426 -2.70 -15.04 2.49
N ARG A 427 -2.53 -15.95 1.53
CA ARG A 427 -1.33 -16.77 1.39
C ARG A 427 -0.60 -16.43 0.09
N ALA A 428 0.68 -16.14 0.18
CA ALA A 428 1.53 -15.90 -0.99
C ALA A 428 1.98 -17.21 -1.68
N SER A 429 1.88 -18.35 -0.97
CA SER A 429 2.15 -19.68 -1.50
C SER A 429 1.23 -20.72 -0.85
N ASN A 430 1.26 -21.97 -1.32
CA ASN A 430 0.53 -23.09 -0.72
C ASN A 430 1.51 -24.09 -0.08
N PRO A 431 1.09 -24.88 0.92
CA PRO A 431 1.95 -25.86 1.56
C PRO A 431 2.39 -26.92 0.55
N SER A 432 3.63 -27.38 0.69
CA SER A 432 4.07 -28.65 0.11
C SER A 432 3.24 -29.80 0.70
N ASP A 433 2.77 -30.71 -0.15
CA ASP A 433 2.07 -31.93 0.27
C ASP A 433 2.37 -33.07 -0.72
N PRO A 434 3.01 -34.17 -0.28
CA PRO A 434 3.41 -34.48 1.09
C PRO A 434 4.67 -33.73 1.57
N VAL A 435 4.77 -33.53 2.88
CA VAL A 435 6.01 -33.09 3.55
C VAL A 435 6.89 -34.25 4.00
N SER A 436 8.17 -33.98 4.19
CA SER A 436 9.20 -34.92 4.62
C SER A 436 9.82 -34.50 5.95
N ILE A 437 10.25 -35.50 6.73
CA ILE A 437 10.81 -35.29 8.07
C ILE A 437 12.32 -35.04 7.99
N ASP A 438 12.80 -34.05 8.74
CA ASP A 438 14.21 -33.73 8.97
C ASP A 438 15.01 -33.52 7.66
N THR A 439 14.39 -32.91 6.64
CA THR A 439 15.02 -32.51 5.36
C THR A 439 14.99 -31.00 5.18
N ALA A 440 15.97 -30.44 4.45
CA ALA A 440 16.04 -29.01 4.15
C ALA A 440 15.08 -28.57 3.04
N TYR A 441 14.73 -29.50 2.13
CA TYR A 441 13.82 -29.28 1.02
C TYR A 441 12.80 -30.41 0.92
N GLU A 442 11.58 -30.04 0.56
CA GLU A 442 10.45 -30.94 0.35
C GLU A 442 10.53 -31.64 -1.03
N PRO A 443 9.72 -32.69 -1.27
CA PRO A 443 9.76 -33.44 -2.54
C PRO A 443 9.48 -32.60 -3.79
N ASP A 444 8.80 -31.47 -3.64
CA ASP A 444 8.52 -30.49 -4.71
C ASP A 444 9.67 -29.48 -4.92
N GLY A 445 10.72 -29.57 -4.12
CA GLY A 445 11.90 -28.70 -4.17
C GLY A 445 11.76 -27.40 -3.35
N GLN A 446 10.62 -27.16 -2.68
CA GLN A 446 10.45 -25.99 -1.84
C GLN A 446 11.19 -26.16 -0.49
N PRO A 447 11.63 -25.06 0.15
CA PRO A 447 12.26 -25.14 1.46
C PRO A 447 11.31 -25.74 2.50
N SER A 448 11.82 -26.64 3.35
CA SER A 448 11.03 -27.20 4.44
C SER A 448 10.78 -26.16 5.53
N SER A 449 9.64 -26.30 6.22
CA SER A 449 9.31 -25.48 7.38
C SER A 449 10.33 -25.64 8.52
N ARG A 450 10.59 -24.57 9.27
CA ARG A 450 11.60 -24.50 10.35
C ARG A 450 11.26 -23.43 11.38
N HIS A 451 11.81 -23.52 12.60
CA HIS A 451 11.71 -22.46 13.60
C HIS A 451 12.53 -21.25 13.16
N THR A 452 11.93 -20.14 12.78
CA THR A 452 12.65 -19.03 12.12
C THR A 452 13.22 -17.96 13.05
N TYR A 453 12.91 -17.97 14.35
CA TYR A 453 13.30 -16.96 15.35
C TYR A 453 13.27 -15.53 14.74
N ASN A 454 14.26 -14.68 15.00
CA ASN A 454 14.35 -13.32 14.45
C ASN A 454 15.25 -13.23 13.20
N TYR A 455 15.28 -14.28 12.37
CA TYR A 455 16.17 -14.35 11.21
C TYR A 455 15.48 -14.46 9.84
N ILE A 456 14.25 -13.95 9.73
CA ILE A 456 13.58 -13.74 8.45
C ILE A 456 13.43 -12.25 8.17
N GLN A 457 13.70 -11.83 6.93
CA GLN A 457 13.62 -10.44 6.50
C GLN A 457 12.96 -10.33 5.14
N TYR A 458 12.26 -9.22 4.92
CA TYR A 458 12.06 -8.73 3.57
C TYR A 458 13.29 -7.90 3.19
N VAL A 459 13.80 -8.10 1.99
CA VAL A 459 15.04 -7.50 1.47
C VAL A 459 14.68 -6.60 0.30
N PRO A 460 14.43 -5.30 0.55
CA PRO A 460 13.99 -4.35 -0.49
C PRO A 460 14.90 -4.28 -1.71
N SER A 461 16.23 -4.40 -1.53
CA SER A 461 17.22 -4.27 -2.62
C SER A 461 17.07 -5.32 -3.73
N ILE A 462 16.41 -6.46 -3.45
CA ILE A 462 16.11 -7.50 -4.44
C ILE A 462 14.63 -7.86 -4.53
N ASP A 463 13.75 -7.16 -3.80
CA ASP A 463 12.30 -7.44 -3.71
C ASP A 463 12.02 -8.92 -3.37
N ARG A 464 12.60 -9.39 -2.25
CA ARG A 464 12.45 -10.78 -1.78
C ARG A 464 12.10 -10.85 -0.31
N PHE A 465 11.28 -11.84 0.05
CA PHE A 465 11.23 -12.35 1.42
C PHE A 465 12.30 -13.42 1.58
N CYS A 466 13.17 -13.37 2.58
CA CYS A 466 14.29 -14.30 2.75
C CYS A 466 14.34 -14.88 4.17
N SER A 467 14.67 -16.17 4.24
CA SER A 467 15.05 -16.89 5.45
C SER A 467 16.55 -17.21 5.39
N PHE A 468 17.29 -16.77 6.41
CA PHE A 468 18.74 -16.92 6.46
C PHE A 468 19.10 -18.14 7.31
N GLY A 469 19.22 -19.28 6.64
CA GLY A 469 19.43 -20.57 7.28
C GLY A 469 18.16 -21.13 7.91
N GLY A 470 18.36 -21.98 8.89
CA GLY A 470 17.40 -22.18 9.94
C GLY A 470 17.52 -23.53 10.61
N SER A 471 17.07 -23.56 11.86
CA SER A 471 17.17 -24.73 12.71
C SER A 471 15.83 -25.35 12.99
N VAL A 472 15.87 -26.61 13.40
CA VAL A 472 14.70 -27.36 13.84
C VAL A 472 13.70 -27.48 12.69
N LEU A 473 14.17 -28.08 11.60
CA LEU A 473 13.35 -28.47 10.44
C LEU A 473 12.16 -29.32 10.88
N TYR A 474 11.09 -29.34 10.08
CA TYR A 474 9.92 -30.16 10.37
C TYR A 474 10.31 -31.63 10.59
N GLY A 475 9.94 -32.20 11.73
CA GLY A 475 10.39 -33.54 12.09
C GLY A 475 10.64 -33.78 13.58
N THR A 476 11.55 -34.72 13.85
CA THR A 476 11.78 -35.26 15.20
C THR A 476 13.06 -34.75 15.86
N SER A 477 13.92 -34.06 15.09
CA SER A 477 15.26 -33.69 15.51
C SER A 477 15.47 -32.18 15.51
N GLN A 478 16.58 -31.72 16.11
CA GLN A 478 17.05 -30.33 15.96
C GLN A 478 17.91 -30.16 14.71
N ALA A 479 17.52 -30.81 13.60
CA ALA A 479 18.24 -30.68 12.33
C ALA A 479 18.19 -29.23 11.84
N GLY A 480 19.34 -28.73 11.36
CA GLY A 480 19.48 -27.40 10.78
C GLY A 480 19.71 -27.43 9.29
N SER A 481 19.51 -26.27 8.68
CA SER A 481 19.83 -25.93 7.31
C SER A 481 20.66 -24.66 7.31
N SER A 482 21.73 -24.63 6.52
CA SER A 482 22.48 -23.39 6.25
C SER A 482 21.93 -22.61 5.06
N SER A 483 20.85 -23.09 4.46
CA SER A 483 20.29 -22.53 3.24
C SER A 483 19.76 -21.12 3.45
N THR A 484 20.20 -20.20 2.59
CA THR A 484 19.50 -18.93 2.42
C THR A 484 18.44 -19.14 1.35
N ASP A 485 17.17 -19.10 1.74
CA ASP A 485 16.03 -19.34 0.86
C ASP A 485 15.23 -18.04 0.73
N CYS A 486 15.01 -17.58 -0.50
CA CYS A 486 14.30 -16.32 -0.78
C CYS A 486 13.07 -16.57 -1.67
N PHE A 487 11.96 -15.94 -1.37
CA PHE A 487 10.71 -16.01 -2.12
C PHE A 487 10.54 -14.77 -2.99
N ASN A 488 10.29 -15.00 -4.28
CA ASN A 488 9.91 -13.98 -5.26
C ASN A 488 8.38 -13.90 -5.37
N PHE A 489 7.82 -12.71 -5.11
CA PHE A 489 6.39 -12.43 -5.17
C PHE A 489 5.86 -12.18 -6.60
N ASP A 490 6.66 -12.41 -7.64
CA ASP A 490 6.19 -12.32 -9.02
C ASP A 490 5.03 -13.31 -9.26
N PRO A 491 3.88 -12.85 -9.80
CA PRO A 491 2.74 -13.74 -10.06
C PRO A 491 3.00 -14.73 -11.20
N ASP A 492 4.00 -14.51 -12.05
CA ASP A 492 4.40 -15.48 -13.08
C ASP A 492 5.16 -16.64 -12.41
N PRO A 493 4.59 -17.87 -12.37
CA PRO A 493 5.21 -19.00 -11.68
C PRO A 493 6.50 -19.50 -12.33
N THR A 494 6.89 -18.98 -13.50
CA THR A 494 8.18 -19.30 -14.13
C THR A 494 9.34 -18.51 -13.54
N VAL A 495 9.05 -17.40 -12.86
CA VAL A 495 10.04 -16.51 -12.22
C VAL A 495 9.75 -16.27 -10.73
N GLY A 496 8.50 -16.39 -10.31
CA GLY A 496 8.03 -16.34 -8.93
C GLY A 496 8.28 -17.63 -8.16
N GLY A 497 8.17 -17.56 -6.83
CA GLY A 497 8.38 -18.69 -5.94
C GLY A 497 9.72 -18.69 -5.21
N TRP A 498 10.05 -19.81 -4.57
CA TRP A 498 11.28 -19.98 -3.80
C TRP A 498 12.51 -20.15 -4.69
N GLU A 499 13.58 -19.44 -4.35
CA GLU A 499 14.91 -19.56 -4.92
C GLU A 499 15.94 -19.72 -3.80
N GLN A 500 16.89 -20.64 -4.00
CA GLN A 500 18.03 -20.79 -3.10
C GLN A 500 19.13 -19.80 -3.47
N LYS A 501 19.63 -19.07 -2.48
CA LYS A 501 20.75 -18.14 -2.57
C LYS A 501 22.03 -18.75 -2.00
N SER A 502 23.14 -18.04 -2.15
CA SER A 502 24.40 -18.41 -1.52
C SER A 502 24.19 -18.60 -0.03
N SER A 503 24.59 -19.78 0.45
CA SER A 503 24.26 -20.26 1.77
C SER A 503 25.50 -20.16 2.66
N ASN A 504 25.29 -19.76 3.91
CA ASN A 504 26.35 -19.67 4.91
C ASN A 504 25.72 -19.80 6.29
N ILE A 505 26.47 -20.39 7.22
CA ILE A 505 26.16 -20.50 8.66
C ILE A 505 25.10 -21.57 8.99
N ASP A 506 25.41 -22.38 10.00
CA ASP A 506 24.54 -23.40 10.59
C ASP A 506 24.46 -23.15 12.09
N GLY A 507 23.28 -23.27 12.71
CA GLY A 507 23.09 -22.95 14.13
C GLY A 507 21.62 -22.94 14.56
N ILE A 508 21.38 -23.17 15.86
CA ILE A 508 20.03 -23.18 16.45
C ILE A 508 19.66 -21.78 16.93
N GLY A 509 18.70 -21.16 16.24
CA GLY A 509 18.27 -19.79 16.49
C GLY A 509 19.26 -18.74 15.96
N ALA A 510 18.74 -17.56 15.63
CA ALA A 510 19.54 -16.44 15.17
C ALA A 510 18.74 -15.12 15.26
N ILE A 511 19.46 -14.03 15.08
CA ILE A 511 18.92 -12.70 14.85
C ILE A 511 19.41 -12.18 13.50
N SER A 512 18.61 -11.34 12.87
CA SER A 512 18.99 -10.65 11.65
C SER A 512 18.38 -9.25 11.62
N ALA A 513 18.99 -8.35 10.87
CA ALA A 513 18.43 -7.04 10.57
C ALA A 513 18.90 -6.56 9.20
N TYR A 514 17.99 -5.93 8.45
CA TYR A 514 18.31 -5.29 7.17
C TYR A 514 18.87 -3.88 7.43
N ASP A 515 19.99 -3.55 6.81
CA ASP A 515 20.57 -2.21 6.82
C ASP A 515 20.13 -1.45 5.57
N SER A 516 19.19 -0.51 5.74
CA SER A 516 18.65 0.29 4.64
C SER A 516 19.66 1.23 3.99
N SER A 517 20.78 1.55 4.67
CA SER A 517 21.78 2.45 4.11
C SER A 517 22.78 1.76 3.18
N THR A 518 22.95 0.44 3.31
CA THR A 518 23.90 -0.36 2.52
C THR A 518 23.21 -1.41 1.65
N GLY A 519 21.92 -1.70 1.90
CA GLY A 519 21.16 -2.72 1.20
C GLY A 519 21.47 -4.16 1.62
N LYS A 520 22.24 -4.34 2.71
CA LYS A 520 22.73 -5.63 3.18
C LYS A 520 21.94 -6.17 4.37
N VAL A 521 22.06 -7.47 4.62
CA VAL A 521 21.48 -8.12 5.80
C VAL A 521 22.57 -8.55 6.76
N TRP A 522 22.46 -8.14 8.01
CA TRP A 522 23.34 -8.57 9.09
C TRP A 522 22.70 -9.72 9.85
N PHE A 523 23.49 -10.72 10.19
CA PHE A 523 23.02 -11.96 10.77
C PHE A 523 23.97 -12.44 11.87
N HIS A 524 23.40 -12.95 12.95
CA HIS A 524 24.15 -13.58 14.06
C HIS A 524 23.41 -14.82 14.55
N HIS A 525 24.06 -15.97 14.49
CA HIS A 525 23.47 -17.22 14.98
C HIS A 525 23.68 -17.39 16.48
N ALA A 526 22.79 -18.10 17.15
CA ALA A 526 22.94 -18.42 18.56
C ALA A 526 23.80 -19.68 18.77
N GLY A 527 24.29 -19.83 20.00
CA GLY A 527 25.08 -20.95 20.44
C GLY A 527 26.57 -20.65 20.62
N ASN A 528 27.33 -21.72 20.82
CA ASN A 528 28.76 -21.67 21.10
C ASN A 528 29.56 -21.44 19.82
N GLY A 529 30.47 -20.47 19.85
CA GLY A 529 31.30 -20.10 18.71
C GLY A 529 30.59 -19.23 17.68
N SER A 530 29.50 -18.60 18.08
CA SER A 530 28.74 -17.66 17.27
C SER A 530 29.51 -16.39 16.95
N PHE A 531 29.20 -15.81 15.79
CA PHE A 531 29.80 -14.58 15.30
C PHE A 531 28.88 -13.88 14.30
N LEU A 532 29.08 -12.56 14.17
CA LEU A 532 28.37 -11.72 13.23
C LEU A 532 28.80 -12.02 11.79
N SER A 533 27.84 -12.01 10.87
CA SER A 533 28.08 -12.10 9.43
C SER A 533 27.21 -11.10 8.68
N GLU A 534 27.62 -10.78 7.47
CA GLU A 534 26.95 -9.85 6.58
C GLU A 534 26.66 -10.55 5.25
N TYR A 535 25.45 -10.42 4.74
CA TYR A 535 25.02 -10.90 3.44
C TYR A 535 24.75 -9.73 2.51
N ASP A 536 25.40 -9.74 1.36
CA ASP A 536 25.17 -8.82 0.25
C ASP A 536 24.19 -9.47 -0.75
N PRO A 537 22.92 -9.05 -0.76
CA PRO A 537 21.89 -9.66 -1.60
C PRO A 537 22.04 -9.34 -3.09
N LEU A 538 22.67 -8.23 -3.45
CA LEU A 538 22.85 -7.84 -4.86
C LEU A 538 23.94 -8.68 -5.53
N ASN A 539 25.00 -9.00 -4.78
CA ASN A 539 26.09 -9.83 -5.26
C ASN A 539 25.93 -11.32 -4.89
N ASP A 540 24.91 -11.67 -4.10
CA ASP A 540 24.69 -13.00 -3.55
C ASP A 540 25.95 -13.53 -2.82
N GLN A 541 26.49 -12.75 -1.88
CA GLN A 541 27.75 -13.08 -1.19
C GLN A 541 27.66 -12.90 0.32
N TRP A 542 28.23 -13.86 1.05
CA TRP A 542 28.39 -13.79 2.50
C TRP A 542 29.81 -13.38 2.90
N THR A 543 29.90 -12.53 3.93
CA THR A 543 31.15 -12.15 4.57
C THR A 543 31.05 -12.40 6.07
N ALA A 544 31.94 -13.24 6.60
CA ALA A 544 32.08 -13.39 8.05
C ALA A 544 32.68 -12.11 8.66
N ARG A 545 32.08 -11.62 9.73
CA ARG A 545 32.52 -10.45 10.50
C ARG A 545 32.92 -10.85 11.91
N GLY A 546 33.49 -12.03 12.03
CA GLY A 546 34.04 -12.62 13.25
C GLY A 546 34.45 -14.07 13.05
N THR A 547 34.97 -14.67 14.11
CA THR A 547 35.35 -16.07 14.20
C THR A 547 34.75 -16.70 15.45
N ILE A 548 34.86 -18.04 15.56
CA ILE A 548 34.69 -18.73 16.85
C ILE A 548 35.56 -18.01 17.89
N TRP A 549 34.98 -17.55 19.00
CA TRP A 549 35.59 -16.73 20.07
C TRP A 549 35.63 -15.20 19.89
N THR A 550 35.11 -14.64 18.80
CA THR A 550 34.98 -13.18 18.71
C THR A 550 34.06 -12.64 19.79
N GLU A 551 32.96 -13.33 20.09
CA GLU A 551 32.00 -12.87 21.09
C GLU A 551 32.48 -13.07 22.54
N PRO A 552 32.22 -12.11 23.44
CA PRO A 552 32.55 -12.22 24.85
C PRO A 552 31.98 -13.50 25.48
N GLY A 553 32.86 -14.42 25.91
CA GLY A 553 32.47 -15.70 26.50
C GLY A 553 32.10 -16.80 25.51
N GLY A 554 32.14 -16.51 24.19
CA GLY A 554 31.95 -17.48 23.12
C GLY A 554 30.52 -17.99 22.95
N TRP A 555 29.52 -17.41 23.63
CA TRP A 555 28.13 -17.85 23.58
C TRP A 555 27.18 -16.69 23.27
N PHE A 556 26.21 -16.95 22.39
CA PHE A 556 25.10 -16.05 22.07
C PHE A 556 23.76 -16.78 22.26
N ASP A 557 22.74 -16.07 22.73
CA ASP A 557 21.43 -16.65 23.06
C ASP A 557 20.38 -16.32 21.99
N TYR A 558 19.41 -17.20 21.77
CA TYR A 558 18.36 -16.99 20.77
C TYR A 558 17.17 -16.16 21.28
N TYR A 559 17.17 -15.74 22.56
CA TYR A 559 16.15 -14.84 23.12
C TYR A 559 16.39 -13.34 22.83
N TYR A 560 17.32 -13.01 21.94
CA TYR A 560 17.52 -11.65 21.44
C TYR A 560 16.63 -11.36 20.22
N THR A 561 16.29 -10.08 20.03
CA THR A 561 15.80 -9.52 18.77
C THR A 561 16.61 -8.29 18.40
N ALA A 562 16.79 -8.04 17.10
CA ALA A 562 17.69 -7.01 16.62
C ALA A 562 17.05 -6.06 15.61
N ALA A 563 17.53 -4.82 15.62
CA ALA A 563 17.22 -3.77 14.66
C ALA A 563 18.47 -2.95 14.37
N ILE A 564 18.49 -2.26 13.23
CA ILE A 564 19.62 -1.42 12.83
C ILE A 564 19.22 0.05 12.86
N ASP A 565 20.06 0.86 13.48
CA ASP A 565 20.11 2.30 13.24
C ASP A 565 21.04 2.53 12.04
N PRO A 566 20.50 2.82 10.85
CA PRO A 566 21.30 2.97 9.63
C PRO A 566 22.16 4.24 9.65
N GLY A 567 21.71 5.29 10.35
CA GLY A 567 22.43 6.57 10.44
C GLY A 567 23.69 6.46 11.31
N ARG A 568 23.62 5.73 12.41
CA ARG A 568 24.78 5.46 13.29
C ARG A 568 25.55 4.21 12.94
N GLN A 569 25.04 3.40 11.99
CA GLN A 569 25.62 2.12 11.61
C GLN A 569 25.78 1.19 12.81
N LYS A 570 24.69 1.02 13.58
CA LYS A 570 24.65 0.15 14.77
C LYS A 570 23.57 -0.89 14.60
N MET A 571 23.96 -2.17 14.66
CA MET A 571 23.01 -3.24 14.91
C MET A 571 22.87 -3.38 16.43
N VAL A 572 21.68 -3.14 16.94
CA VAL A 572 21.36 -3.23 18.37
C VAL A 572 20.49 -4.46 18.58
N ALA A 573 20.75 -5.22 19.64
CA ALA A 573 19.92 -6.34 20.04
C ALA A 573 19.52 -6.23 21.51
N ILE A 574 18.27 -6.59 21.80
CA ILE A 574 17.68 -6.55 23.14
C ILE A 574 17.06 -7.90 23.48
N GLY A 575 16.97 -8.17 24.77
CA GLY A 575 16.48 -9.44 25.32
C GLY A 575 17.55 -10.08 26.21
N ASN A 576 17.19 -11.18 26.87
CA ASN A 576 18.10 -11.94 27.73
C ASN A 576 18.81 -11.10 28.82
N GLY A 577 18.12 -10.06 29.31
CA GLY A 577 18.53 -9.20 30.43
C GLY A 577 19.51 -8.08 30.09
N LYS A 578 19.79 -7.81 28.79
CA LYS A 578 20.74 -6.75 28.38
C LYS A 578 20.36 -6.10 27.05
N THR A 579 20.88 -4.89 26.83
CA THR A 579 21.04 -4.30 25.50
C THR A 579 22.49 -4.45 25.03
N ILE A 580 22.69 -5.00 23.84
CA ILE A 580 24.00 -5.18 23.20
C ILE A 580 23.99 -4.58 21.80
N TYR A 581 25.16 -4.27 21.26
CA TYR A 581 25.26 -3.74 19.90
C TYR A 581 26.59 -4.08 19.21
N TRP A 582 26.58 -4.10 17.89
CA TRP A 582 27.78 -4.17 17.03
C TRP A 582 27.96 -2.84 16.30
N ASP A 583 29.22 -2.42 16.16
CA ASP A 583 29.59 -1.25 15.35
C ASP A 583 29.86 -1.67 13.91
N LEU A 584 28.93 -1.38 13.01
CA LEU A 584 28.98 -1.87 11.64
C LEU A 584 30.04 -1.15 10.78
N ASN A 585 30.48 0.03 11.22
CA ASN A 585 31.60 0.77 10.62
C ASN A 585 32.97 0.12 10.87
N GLN A 586 33.08 -0.80 11.83
CA GLN A 586 34.34 -1.44 12.16
C GLN A 586 34.75 -2.45 11.07
N SER A 587 35.98 -2.35 10.57
CA SER A 587 36.55 -3.34 9.65
C SER A 587 37.03 -4.61 10.39
N GLY A 588 36.97 -5.77 9.74
CA GLY A 588 37.45 -7.04 10.29
C GLY A 588 36.43 -7.71 11.22
N ASP A 589 36.93 -8.45 12.21
CA ASP A 589 36.11 -9.11 13.23
C ASP A 589 35.45 -8.07 14.14
N ILE A 590 34.15 -8.23 14.39
CA ILE A 590 33.33 -7.33 15.21
C ILE A 590 32.70 -8.17 16.33
N ALA A 591 33.00 -7.80 17.57
CA ALA A 591 32.35 -8.34 18.76
C ALA A 591 31.25 -7.40 19.24
N PHE A 592 30.20 -7.93 19.87
CA PHE A 592 29.22 -7.07 20.50
C PHE A 592 29.82 -6.31 21.68
N GLN A 593 29.23 -5.15 21.95
CA GLN A 593 29.45 -4.37 23.16
C GLN A 593 28.15 -4.33 23.97
N VAL A 594 28.26 -4.26 25.30
CA VAL A 594 27.09 -4.07 26.16
C VAL A 594 26.83 -2.57 26.28
N LEU A 595 25.62 -2.13 25.90
CA LEU A 595 25.18 -0.75 26.11
C LEU A 595 24.84 -0.56 27.59
N ALA A 596 25.39 0.48 28.22
CA ALA A 596 25.01 0.81 29.59
C ALA A 596 23.64 1.49 29.59
N THR A 597 22.62 0.80 30.11
CA THR A 597 21.24 1.29 30.09
C THR A 597 20.72 1.76 31.44
N SER A 598 19.74 2.66 31.41
CA SER A 598 18.99 3.13 32.57
C SER A 598 17.50 3.32 32.24
N GLY A 599 16.65 3.56 33.24
CA GLY A 599 15.19 3.63 33.06
C GLY A 599 14.52 2.27 33.21
N SER A 600 13.50 1.99 32.39
CA SER A 600 12.78 0.70 32.44
C SER A 600 13.65 -0.44 31.88
N ARG A 601 13.64 -1.60 32.55
CA ARG A 601 14.33 -2.82 32.08
C ARG A 601 13.40 -3.84 31.42
N ALA A 602 12.11 -3.52 31.29
CA ALA A 602 11.09 -4.47 30.86
C ALA A 602 11.41 -5.15 29.53
N MET A 603 11.98 -4.41 28.57
CA MET A 603 12.32 -4.93 27.24
C MET A 603 13.65 -5.68 27.21
N GLU A 604 14.59 -5.35 28.10
CA GLU A 604 15.82 -6.13 28.26
C GLU A 604 15.51 -7.49 28.87
N ASP A 605 14.62 -7.55 29.87
CA ASP A 605 14.23 -8.78 30.56
C ASP A 605 13.23 -9.65 29.77
N ALA A 606 12.65 -9.12 28.69
CA ALA A 606 11.73 -9.85 27.82
C ALA A 606 12.46 -10.91 26.97
N GLN A 607 11.74 -11.99 26.64
CA GLN A 607 12.24 -13.03 25.75
C GLN A 607 11.85 -12.72 24.31
N ALA A 608 12.84 -12.39 23.47
CA ALA A 608 12.68 -12.02 22.07
C ALA A 608 11.53 -11.02 21.83
N PRO A 609 11.58 -9.82 22.45
CA PRO A 609 10.52 -8.80 22.31
C PRO A 609 10.42 -8.30 20.86
N GLY A 610 9.33 -7.61 20.54
CA GLY A 610 9.28 -6.76 19.35
C GLY A 610 10.32 -5.64 19.46
N PHE A 611 11.09 -5.41 18.40
CA PHE A 611 12.16 -4.42 18.41
C PHE A 611 12.44 -3.89 17.00
N GLU A 612 12.30 -2.58 16.83
CA GLU A 612 12.44 -1.89 15.55
C GLU A 612 13.15 -0.55 15.73
N TYR A 613 13.72 0.00 14.66
CA TYR A 613 14.26 1.35 14.65
C TYR A 613 13.26 2.31 13.99
N ASP A 614 12.95 3.42 14.66
CA ASP A 614 12.09 4.49 14.17
C ASP A 614 12.96 5.64 13.65
N PRO A 615 13.03 5.85 12.31
CA PRO A 615 13.86 6.90 11.73
C PRO A 615 13.29 8.31 11.95
N ILE A 616 12.01 8.45 12.31
CA ILE A 616 11.37 9.75 12.57
C ILE A 616 11.68 10.19 14.00
N LEU A 617 11.62 9.27 14.96
CA LEU A 617 11.98 9.54 16.34
C LEU A 617 13.48 9.52 16.61
N ASP A 618 14.26 8.94 15.68
CA ASP A 618 15.68 8.63 15.86
C ASP A 618 15.94 7.78 17.11
N LYS A 619 15.10 6.75 17.30
CA LYS A 619 15.11 5.87 18.48
C LYS A 619 14.75 4.46 18.12
N PHE A 620 15.15 3.51 18.96
CA PHE A 620 14.60 2.17 18.90
C PHE A 620 13.28 2.09 19.66
N VAL A 621 12.35 1.29 19.15
CA VAL A 621 11.02 1.09 19.69
C VAL A 621 10.79 -0.39 19.94
N ALA A 622 10.31 -0.72 21.13
CA ALA A 622 10.18 -2.07 21.62
C ALA A 622 8.81 -2.32 22.25
N TRP A 623 8.35 -3.56 22.14
CA TRP A 623 7.07 -4.00 22.68
C TRP A 623 7.11 -5.48 23.05
N SER A 624 6.48 -5.85 24.17
CA SER A 624 6.42 -7.23 24.63
C SER A 624 5.09 -7.54 25.33
N GLY A 625 3.98 -7.01 24.81
CA GLY A 625 2.64 -7.22 25.36
C GLY A 625 2.03 -5.98 26.02
N GLY A 626 0.69 -5.95 26.07
CA GLY A 626 -0.07 -4.86 26.67
C GLY A 626 -0.07 -3.57 25.85
N ALA A 627 -0.56 -2.48 26.44
CA ALA A 627 -0.75 -1.22 25.74
C ALA A 627 0.45 -0.25 25.79
N SER A 628 1.42 -0.48 26.69
CA SER A 628 2.63 0.34 26.77
C SER A 628 3.62 -0.04 25.67
N VAL A 629 4.29 0.97 25.11
CA VAL A 629 5.41 0.81 24.17
C VAL A 629 6.65 1.43 24.81
N TYR A 630 7.84 0.95 24.48
CA TYR A 630 9.08 1.42 25.08
C TYR A 630 10.01 1.97 24.01
N THR A 631 10.69 3.09 24.32
CA THR A 631 11.70 3.65 23.42
C THR A 631 13.07 3.61 24.07
N LEU A 632 14.10 3.24 23.31
CA LEU A 632 15.50 3.36 23.69
C LEU A 632 16.15 4.47 22.86
N ASP A 633 16.67 5.47 23.57
CA ASP A 633 17.60 6.45 23.02
C ASP A 633 19.01 5.87 23.06
N PHE A 634 19.60 5.60 21.90
CA PHE A 634 20.88 4.87 21.81
C PHE A 634 22.05 5.64 22.42
N GLU A 635 22.12 6.95 22.18
CA GLU A 635 23.22 7.80 22.65
C GLU A 635 23.26 7.90 24.18
N SER A 636 22.10 8.05 24.80
CA SER A 636 21.99 8.17 26.26
C SER A 636 21.84 6.83 26.98
N GLY A 637 21.47 5.76 26.27
CA GLY A 637 21.14 4.46 26.85
C GLY A 637 19.87 4.46 27.71
N VAL A 638 19.00 5.45 27.56
CA VAL A 638 17.81 5.61 28.41
C VAL A 638 16.61 4.90 27.78
N TRP A 639 16.07 3.93 28.52
CA TRP A 639 14.77 3.32 28.25
C TRP A 639 13.63 4.14 28.84
N THR A 640 12.67 4.51 28.01
CA THR A 640 11.47 5.25 28.41
C THR A 640 10.23 4.41 28.13
N GLU A 641 9.38 4.23 29.14
CA GLU A 641 8.04 3.67 28.98
C GLU A 641 7.07 4.74 28.48
N ILE A 642 6.39 4.45 27.38
CA ILE A 642 5.36 5.27 26.77
C ILE A 642 4.02 4.61 27.06
N ASN A 643 3.28 5.21 27.99
CA ASN A 643 1.90 4.81 28.27
C ASN A 643 1.00 5.18 27.08
N PRO A 644 -0.05 4.39 26.80
CA PRO A 644 -1.02 4.74 25.77
C PRO A 644 -1.71 6.07 26.11
N ALA A 645 -2.26 6.72 25.09
CA ALA A 645 -3.05 7.94 25.26
C ALA A 645 -4.22 7.68 26.24
N PRO A 646 -4.65 8.67 27.06
CA PRO A 646 -5.75 8.47 28.01
C PRO A 646 -7.08 8.05 27.36
N THR A 647 -7.25 8.34 26.07
CA THR A 647 -8.41 7.99 25.24
C THR A 647 -8.27 6.64 24.53
N ASN A 648 -7.12 5.98 24.62
CA ASN A 648 -6.92 4.66 24.05
C ASN A 648 -7.79 3.61 24.78
N SER A 649 -8.54 2.84 24.00
CA SER A 649 -9.44 1.79 24.50
C SER A 649 -8.99 0.37 24.17
N VAL A 650 -8.03 0.22 23.24
CA VAL A 650 -7.52 -1.08 22.79
C VAL A 650 -6.28 -1.47 23.60
N VAL A 651 -6.26 -2.71 24.08
CA VAL A 651 -5.10 -3.29 24.76
C VAL A 651 -4.72 -4.56 24.02
N PRO A 652 -3.59 -4.56 23.28
CA PRO A 652 -3.05 -5.76 22.69
C PRO A 652 -2.76 -6.83 23.75
N THR A 653 -2.59 -8.05 23.27
CA THR A 653 -2.51 -9.24 24.11
C THR A 653 -1.20 -9.33 24.90
N ALA A 654 -1.11 -10.36 25.74
CA ALA A 654 0.07 -10.64 26.54
C ALA A 654 1.29 -10.98 25.64
N PRO A 655 2.53 -10.91 26.17
CA PRO A 655 3.69 -11.36 25.40
C PRO A 655 3.51 -12.79 24.88
N ALA A 656 3.91 -13.02 23.62
CA ALA A 656 3.96 -14.37 23.06
C ALA A 656 4.91 -15.26 23.88
N SER A 657 4.46 -16.46 24.22
CA SER A 657 5.19 -17.38 25.11
C SER A 657 6.57 -17.82 24.58
N ARG A 658 6.77 -17.77 23.25
CA ARG A 658 8.04 -18.09 22.56
C ARG A 658 8.73 -16.86 21.96
N GLY A 659 8.28 -15.67 22.34
CA GLY A 659 8.78 -14.40 21.84
C GLY A 659 8.04 -13.91 20.60
N THR A 660 8.18 -12.61 20.34
CA THR A 660 7.59 -11.92 19.18
C THR A 660 8.45 -12.10 17.93
N ASN A 661 9.78 -12.29 18.10
CA ASN A 661 10.70 -12.73 17.03
C ASN A 661 10.64 -11.90 15.73
N GLY A 662 10.31 -10.61 15.82
CA GLY A 662 10.17 -9.72 14.67
C GLY A 662 8.76 -9.63 14.08
N ARG A 663 7.72 -10.21 14.68
CA ARG A 663 6.34 -9.95 14.23
C ARG A 663 5.80 -8.57 14.64
N PHE A 664 6.55 -7.81 15.43
CA PHE A 664 6.37 -6.38 15.62
C PHE A 664 7.25 -5.66 14.60
N ARG A 665 6.65 -4.93 13.64
CA ARG A 665 7.36 -4.28 12.54
C ARG A 665 6.94 -2.82 12.38
N TYR A 666 7.89 -1.94 12.05
CA TYR A 666 7.60 -0.57 11.67
C TYR A 666 7.10 -0.52 10.21
N MET A 667 6.02 0.23 9.99
CA MET A 667 5.37 0.43 8.70
C MET A 667 5.72 1.85 8.22
N PRO A 668 6.79 2.01 7.43
CA PRO A 668 7.32 3.32 7.06
C PRO A 668 6.31 4.15 6.28
N GLU A 669 5.37 3.55 5.55
CA GLU A 669 4.34 4.27 4.80
C GLU A 669 3.15 4.73 5.66
N LYS A 670 3.01 4.19 6.87
CA LYS A 670 1.94 4.56 7.82
C LYS A 670 2.43 5.37 9.02
N ASN A 671 3.75 5.44 9.21
CA ASN A 671 4.37 5.87 10.48
C ASN A 671 3.65 5.22 11.68
N ALA A 672 3.63 3.89 11.68
CA ALA A 672 2.92 3.08 12.65
C ALA A 672 3.61 1.71 12.78
N TYR A 673 3.22 0.95 13.78
CA TYR A 673 3.77 -0.35 14.09
C TYR A 673 2.67 -1.40 13.99
N ILE A 674 2.94 -2.51 13.32
CA ILE A 674 2.05 -3.66 13.27
C ILE A 674 2.59 -4.78 14.14
N VAL A 675 1.70 -5.52 14.81
CA VAL A 675 2.07 -6.71 15.58
C VAL A 675 1.05 -7.83 15.47
N TYR A 676 1.57 -9.06 15.43
CA TYR A 676 0.79 -10.28 15.43
C TYR A 676 1.50 -11.39 16.21
N ASN A 677 0.83 -12.00 17.19
CA ASN A 677 1.51 -12.92 18.12
C ASN A 677 0.76 -14.22 18.43
N ASP A 678 -0.48 -14.37 17.97
CA ASP A 678 -1.25 -15.60 18.12
C ASP A 678 -2.19 -15.81 16.92
N ALA A 679 -2.26 -17.04 16.43
CA ALA A 679 -3.12 -17.42 15.31
C ALA A 679 -4.63 -17.17 15.58
N ASP A 680 -5.02 -17.16 16.85
CA ASP A 680 -6.39 -16.97 17.33
C ASP A 680 -6.74 -15.52 17.68
N GLU A 681 -5.76 -14.62 17.60
CA GLU A 681 -5.91 -13.20 17.89
C GLU A 681 -6.10 -12.39 16.60
N ASN A 682 -6.59 -11.17 16.78
CA ASN A 682 -6.60 -10.16 15.72
C ASN A 682 -5.20 -9.53 15.57
N VAL A 683 -4.96 -8.90 14.44
CA VAL A 683 -3.80 -8.04 14.21
C VAL A 683 -3.98 -6.72 14.96
N PHE A 684 -2.89 -6.24 15.57
CA PHE A 684 -2.88 -4.96 16.28
C PHE A 684 -1.92 -3.98 15.61
N ILE A 685 -2.32 -2.70 15.60
CA ILE A 685 -1.53 -1.62 15.02
C ILE A 685 -1.43 -0.46 16.02
N TYR A 686 -0.25 0.12 16.18
CA TYR A 686 0.01 1.23 17.09
C TYR A 686 0.58 2.43 16.35
N LYS A 687 0.14 3.63 16.71
CA LYS A 687 0.80 4.87 16.25
C LYS A 687 1.50 5.54 17.43
N LEU A 688 2.80 5.77 17.31
CA LEU A 688 3.60 6.38 18.38
C LEU A 688 3.71 7.90 18.24
N SER A 689 3.78 8.41 17.01
CA SER A 689 4.06 9.82 16.73
C SER A 689 3.18 10.36 15.59
N GLU A 690 2.99 11.69 15.57
CA GLU A 690 2.29 12.39 14.48
C GLU A 690 3.10 12.38 13.18
N GLY A 691 2.40 12.59 12.06
CA GLY A 691 3.01 12.79 10.74
C GLY A 691 2.87 11.59 9.80
N PRO A 692 2.93 11.83 8.48
CA PRO A 692 2.91 10.78 7.47
C PRO A 692 4.16 9.91 7.60
N GLY A 693 4.02 8.67 7.18
CA GLY A 693 5.14 7.76 6.97
C GLY A 693 6.25 8.37 6.13
N SER A 694 7.51 8.23 6.55
CA SER A 694 8.66 8.43 5.67
C SER A 694 9.23 7.08 5.29
N TYR A 695 9.36 6.83 3.99
CA TYR A 695 10.32 5.84 3.52
C TYR A 695 11.71 6.34 3.94
N PRO A 696 12.50 5.59 4.74
CA PRO A 696 13.93 5.81 4.67
C PRO A 696 14.33 5.53 3.21
N PRO A 697 15.11 6.42 2.57
CA PRO A 697 15.54 6.18 1.20
C PRO A 697 16.25 4.81 1.15
N PRO A 698 15.89 3.91 0.22
CA PRO A 698 16.85 2.91 -0.21
C PRO A 698 17.97 3.68 -0.91
N ASN A 699 19.17 3.66 -0.33
CA ASN A 699 20.37 4.09 -1.05
C ASN A 699 20.73 3.08 -2.14
#